data_AF-A0A519RFY3-F1
#
_entry.id   AF-A0A519RFY3-F1
#
_cell.length_a   1.000
_cell.length_b   1.000
_cell.length_c   1.000
_cell.angle_alpha   90.00
_cell.angle_beta   90.00
_cell.angle_gamma   90.00
#
_symmetry.space_group_name_H-M   'P 1'
#
loop_
_entity.id
_entity.type
_entity.pdbx_description
1 polymer ?
#
loop_
_entity_poly.entity_id
_entity_poly.type
_entity_poly.pdbx_seq_one_letter_code
_entity_poly.pdbx_strand_id
1 'polypeptide(L)'
;MYLTESIHQTVMTFDPVQKVSIIIPAYNAASTIEHTLNSIQVQTFKEWEVVLIDDGSTDDTYNIVHKYAAADERIKIYKQVNKGVSAARNVGIALAKHEWLLLLDSDDTIAPNHLRLLTKKLQAEKNLDAVVCGWRVTLPNGGVGPDMFPPFEKDLFPFLTVYCCFAIHCCLFKKSLLNNAGNFDESLNVCEDWDLWQRIARTGAQFGFVTEALAFYKSKTNDSLSRNVTNFFSSALRVVRQGHSFDKRVKFPIAKYKDGSLALDLVQHELYLASWCAGMYIYNGRDATFLLNEIQSIPIYLDLQTVTKNLIQSVCHSACILPIEFHNLWDQIEPGCAEFFTALGHKTKNHNIYHQMLLSIAKQMEPSVKKDKTLNIGNIHVSRLDISEPILDLYPPATAVCLLLIVDMENSYLGEIELPICDQFVPAWLIKDSIAFEFSWSIMGRFFENTIYRNSKEKYINELSLSLQELHDSIGWKTYINQLWGDSIELPLEGQDSSNSPFFQIFRKILGNSSVSEARNRIIIEVSKPFKEITTEAKSVDVLVTVGGINFCMFTTNPKSKIIKVDELKEQIEIEGGYELFRVCVREALIGQSLQNPICLRKRLAALAQQRAKDNTFRITHGLLDQSNKKLSRRNDFIFGRKHGPLNSSASRRTVMPSNAAPELLELAKITKEVIAKKPLKWVHSSRIFYVPEIFRQTSTFQISATAKPALYSSTKEYNRHHFENLFAKKQDPWAYTH
;
A
#
# COMPACT_ATOMS: atom_id res chain seq x y z
N MET A 1 -0.37 74.94 22.26
CA MET A 1 -1.64 75.01 21.52
C MET A 1 -2.09 73.58 21.31
N TYR A 2 -3.21 73.24 21.92
CA TYR A 2 -4.02 72.02 21.83
C TYR A 2 -3.95 71.23 20.52
N LEU A 3 -3.95 69.89 20.58
CA LEU A 3 -5.19 69.10 20.48
C LEU A 3 -4.93 67.60 20.72
N THR A 4 -5.80 67.04 21.55
CA THR A 4 -6.06 65.65 21.89
C THR A 4 -6.64 64.86 20.71
N GLU A 5 -6.14 63.64 20.46
CA GLU A 5 -6.91 62.60 19.76
C GLU A 5 -7.04 61.34 20.64
N SER A 6 -8.24 61.23 21.21
CA SER A 6 -9.00 60.04 21.57
C SER A 6 -8.33 58.67 21.35
N ILE A 7 -7.98 58.02 22.45
CA ILE A 7 -7.86 56.56 22.55
C ILE A 7 -9.28 55.98 22.43
N HIS A 8 -9.67 55.54 21.23
CA HIS A 8 -10.75 54.58 21.10
C HIS A 8 -10.20 53.22 21.55
N GLN A 9 -10.32 52.97 22.84
CA GLN A 9 -10.13 51.66 23.44
C GLN A 9 -11.26 50.78 22.92
N THR A 10 -11.05 50.12 21.76
CA THR A 10 -11.89 49.01 21.34
C THR A 10 -11.76 47.95 22.41
N VAL A 11 -12.72 47.92 23.33
CA VAL A 11 -12.95 46.80 24.23
C VAL A 11 -13.15 45.60 23.32
N MET A 12 -12.09 44.81 23.15
CA MET A 12 -12.17 43.46 22.63
C MET A 12 -13.15 42.72 23.54
N THR A 13 -14.37 42.53 23.07
CA THR A 13 -15.36 41.69 23.73
C THR A 13 -14.83 40.25 23.67
N PHE A 14 -14.13 39.86 24.73
CA PHE A 14 -13.77 38.46 24.95
C PHE A 14 -15.07 37.65 24.97
N ASP A 15 -15.23 36.75 23.99
CA ASP A 15 -16.27 35.73 24.02
C ASP A 15 -16.16 35.00 25.37
N PRO A 16 -17.26 34.85 26.15
CA PRO A 16 -17.19 34.34 27.50
C PRO A 16 -16.49 32.97 27.53
N VAL A 17 -15.65 32.79 28.56
CA VAL A 17 -14.99 31.53 28.87
C VAL A 17 -16.03 30.41 28.86
N GLN A 18 -15.87 29.43 27.97
CA GLN A 18 -16.86 28.36 27.79
C GLN A 18 -16.77 27.36 28.94
N LYS A 19 -17.71 27.43 29.87
CA LYS A 19 -17.79 26.50 31.01
C LYS A 19 -18.13 25.09 30.55
N VAL A 20 -17.54 24.07 31.19
CA VAL A 20 -17.69 22.66 30.80
C VAL A 20 -18.28 21.83 31.95
N SER A 21 -19.29 21.02 31.67
CA SER A 21 -19.75 19.96 32.60
C SER A 21 -19.15 18.62 32.16
N ILE A 22 -18.38 18.00 33.04
CA ILE A 22 -17.77 16.68 32.83
C ILE A 22 -18.67 15.63 33.47
N ILE A 23 -19.18 14.69 32.68
CA ILE A 23 -20.12 13.67 33.15
C ILE A 23 -19.37 12.34 33.30
N ILE A 24 -19.40 11.77 34.49
CA ILE A 24 -18.67 10.54 34.82
C ILE A 24 -19.65 9.48 35.35
N PRO A 25 -20.00 8.46 34.56
CA PRO A 25 -20.66 7.28 35.08
C PRO A 25 -19.64 6.40 35.83
N ALA A 26 -19.98 5.98 37.04
CA ALA A 26 -19.12 5.12 37.87
C ALA A 26 -19.90 3.91 38.37
N TYR A 27 -19.37 2.72 38.12
CA TYR A 27 -19.87 1.47 38.67
C TYR A 27 -18.67 0.55 38.97
N ASN A 28 -18.46 0.22 40.24
CA ASN A 28 -17.35 -0.64 40.68
C ASN A 28 -15.97 -0.19 40.14
N ALA A 29 -15.68 1.10 40.23
CA ALA A 29 -14.49 1.75 39.70
C ALA A 29 -13.44 2.12 40.78
N ALA A 30 -13.46 1.47 41.95
CA ALA A 30 -12.61 1.87 43.08
C ALA A 30 -11.11 1.84 42.74
N SER A 31 -10.69 0.96 41.82
CA SER A 31 -9.29 0.83 41.39
C SER A 31 -8.82 1.88 40.39
N THR A 32 -9.72 2.69 39.82
CA THR A 32 -9.38 3.60 38.72
C THR A 32 -9.88 5.03 38.91
N ILE A 33 -11.01 5.22 39.59
CA ILE A 33 -11.69 6.52 39.67
C ILE A 33 -10.80 7.63 40.26
N GLU A 34 -9.89 7.29 41.16
CA GLU A 34 -8.94 8.23 41.75
C GLU A 34 -8.02 8.85 40.67
N HIS A 35 -7.50 8.04 39.75
CA HIS A 35 -6.68 8.51 38.64
C HIS A 35 -7.47 9.43 37.69
N THR A 36 -8.72 9.05 37.38
CA THR A 36 -9.63 9.85 36.57
C THR A 36 -9.86 11.23 37.20
N LEU A 37 -10.23 11.28 38.48
CA LEU A 37 -10.49 12.54 39.20
C LEU A 37 -9.22 13.40 39.33
N ASN A 38 -8.07 12.80 39.63
CA ASN A 38 -6.79 13.50 39.68
C ASN A 38 -6.46 14.16 38.33
N SER A 39 -6.72 13.49 37.20
CA SER A 39 -6.49 14.04 35.86
C SER A 39 -7.36 15.28 35.55
N ILE A 40 -8.54 15.38 36.17
CA ILE A 40 -9.44 16.53 36.05
C ILE A 40 -8.98 17.68 36.95
N GLN A 41 -8.59 17.41 38.19
CA GLN A 41 -8.17 18.45 39.14
C GLN A 41 -6.96 19.26 38.64
N VAL A 42 -6.06 18.60 37.91
CA VAL A 42 -4.86 19.24 37.32
C VAL A 42 -5.13 19.96 36.01
N GLN A 43 -6.37 20.03 35.52
CA GLN A 43 -6.70 20.77 34.29
C GLN A 43 -6.28 22.24 34.39
N THR A 44 -5.63 22.72 33.33
CA THR A 44 -5.18 24.12 33.19
C THR A 44 -6.34 25.07 32.94
N PHE A 45 -7.43 24.57 32.34
CA PHE A 45 -8.71 25.26 32.28
C PHE A 45 -9.46 25.09 33.60
N LYS A 46 -10.00 26.17 34.18
CA LYS A 46 -10.56 26.16 35.55
C LYS A 46 -12.09 26.19 35.65
N GLU A 47 -12.77 26.62 34.59
CA GLU A 47 -14.23 26.79 34.56
C GLU A 47 -14.95 25.48 34.20
N TRP A 48 -14.89 24.50 35.09
CA TRP A 48 -15.54 23.21 34.91
C TRP A 48 -16.28 22.76 36.16
N GLU A 49 -17.27 21.88 35.98
CA GLU A 49 -17.86 21.07 37.03
C GLU A 49 -17.77 19.58 36.66
N VAL A 50 -17.78 18.70 37.66
CA VAL A 50 -17.96 17.26 37.49
C VAL A 50 -19.34 16.87 38.01
N VAL A 51 -20.08 16.14 37.19
CA VAL A 51 -21.33 15.46 37.54
C VAL A 51 -21.07 13.96 37.49
N LEU A 52 -20.75 13.39 38.65
CA LEU A 52 -20.46 11.97 38.80
C LEU A 52 -21.70 11.21 39.27
N ILE A 53 -22.06 10.16 38.53
CA ILE A 53 -23.20 9.30 38.82
C ILE A 53 -22.67 7.94 39.27
N ASP A 54 -22.77 7.66 40.57
CA ASP A 54 -22.56 6.31 41.13
C ASP A 54 -23.78 5.45 40.77
N ASP A 55 -23.60 4.57 39.79
CA ASP A 55 -24.63 3.68 39.25
C ASP A 55 -24.78 2.41 40.11
N GLY A 56 -24.88 2.60 41.43
CA GLY A 56 -25.11 1.52 42.38
C GLY A 56 -23.89 0.65 42.64
N SER A 57 -22.70 1.25 42.77
CA SER A 57 -21.47 0.51 43.10
C SER A 57 -21.59 -0.26 44.42
N THR A 58 -20.93 -1.41 44.45
CA THR A 58 -20.84 -2.32 45.61
C THR A 58 -19.47 -2.37 46.26
N ASP A 59 -18.47 -1.75 45.62
CA ASP A 59 -17.11 -1.58 46.13
C ASP A 59 -16.91 -0.19 46.79
N ASP A 60 -15.65 0.21 47.01
CA ASP A 60 -15.30 1.47 47.68
C ASP A 60 -15.44 2.73 46.79
N THR A 61 -15.97 2.61 45.56
CA THR A 61 -16.07 3.72 44.59
C THR A 61 -16.74 4.95 45.19
N TYR A 62 -17.90 4.76 45.84
CA TYR A 62 -18.67 5.86 46.42
C TYR A 62 -17.86 6.62 47.49
N ASN A 63 -17.17 5.90 48.38
CA ASN A 63 -16.42 6.50 49.47
C ASN A 63 -15.21 7.29 48.95
N ILE A 64 -14.53 6.77 47.93
CA ILE A 64 -13.43 7.48 47.26
C ILE A 64 -13.94 8.80 46.67
N VAL A 65 -14.99 8.75 45.86
CA VAL A 65 -15.54 9.95 45.21
C VAL A 65 -16.08 10.95 46.22
N HIS A 66 -16.73 10.48 47.30
CA HIS A 66 -17.25 11.35 48.35
C HIS A 66 -16.13 12.19 49.01
N LYS A 67 -14.93 11.62 49.20
CA LYS A 67 -13.77 12.38 49.70
C LYS A 67 -13.36 13.50 48.74
N TYR A 68 -13.38 13.24 47.43
CA TYR A 68 -13.08 14.24 46.41
C TYR A 68 -14.14 15.35 46.36
N ALA A 69 -15.43 14.99 46.39
CA ALA A 69 -16.54 15.95 46.41
C ALA A 69 -16.52 16.84 47.68
N ALA A 70 -16.08 16.29 48.82
CA ALA A 70 -15.90 17.07 50.05
C ALA A 70 -14.71 18.05 49.98
N ALA A 71 -13.71 17.76 49.14
CA ALA A 71 -12.50 18.57 48.99
C ALA A 71 -12.56 19.60 47.84
N ASP A 72 -13.42 19.39 46.83
CA ASP A 72 -13.55 20.25 45.66
C ASP A 72 -15.03 20.42 45.30
N GLU A 73 -15.58 21.61 45.58
CA GLU A 73 -17.01 21.93 45.38
C GLU A 73 -17.49 21.84 43.92
N ARG A 74 -16.55 21.80 42.97
CA ARG A 74 -16.84 21.60 41.55
C ARG A 74 -17.23 20.16 41.25
N ILE A 75 -16.93 19.22 42.15
CA ILE A 75 -17.24 17.80 41.99
C ILE A 75 -18.53 17.47 42.74
N LYS A 76 -19.54 16.99 41.99
CA LYS A 76 -20.82 16.58 42.54
C LYS A 76 -21.07 15.11 42.30
N ILE A 77 -21.44 14.42 43.36
CA ILE A 77 -21.80 13.02 43.33
C ILE A 77 -23.31 12.85 43.48
N TYR A 78 -23.89 12.01 42.63
CA TYR A 78 -25.26 11.54 42.72
C TYR A 78 -25.26 10.02 42.71
N LYS A 79 -26.24 9.41 43.38
CA LYS A 79 -26.37 7.97 43.47
C LYS A 79 -27.68 7.52 42.82
N GLN A 80 -27.63 6.42 42.10
CA GLN A 80 -28.81 5.72 41.61
C GLN A 80 -28.69 4.21 41.83
N VAL A 81 -29.80 3.50 41.67
CA VAL A 81 -29.77 2.03 41.52
C VAL A 81 -29.17 1.71 40.16
N ASN A 82 -28.35 0.66 40.09
CA ASN A 82 -27.69 0.24 38.84
C ASN A 82 -28.70 0.10 37.68
N LYS A 83 -28.50 0.90 36.65
CA LYS A 83 -29.32 0.92 35.42
C LYS A 83 -28.48 0.90 34.13
N GLY A 84 -27.16 0.78 34.26
CA GLY A 84 -26.23 0.75 33.15
C GLY A 84 -25.72 2.14 32.76
N VAL A 85 -24.61 2.13 32.02
CA VAL A 85 -23.82 3.32 31.68
C VAL A 85 -24.63 4.38 30.93
N SER A 86 -25.49 3.97 29.99
CA SER A 86 -26.36 4.86 29.21
C SER A 86 -27.32 5.64 30.10
N ALA A 87 -27.97 4.96 31.06
CA ALA A 87 -28.89 5.58 32.01
C ALA A 87 -28.16 6.55 32.95
N ALA A 88 -27.00 6.14 33.46
CA ALA A 88 -26.15 7.00 34.29
C ALA A 88 -25.71 8.27 33.54
N ARG A 89 -25.29 8.16 32.27
CA ARG A 89 -24.95 9.32 31.43
C ARG A 89 -26.17 10.22 31.19
N ASN A 90 -27.35 9.66 30.92
CA ASN A 90 -28.57 10.43 30.74
C ASN A 90 -28.93 11.25 32.00
N VAL A 91 -28.81 10.66 33.18
CA VAL A 91 -28.99 11.38 34.47
C VAL A 91 -27.94 12.48 34.63
N GLY A 92 -26.66 12.18 34.35
CA GLY A 92 -25.59 13.17 34.40
C GLY A 92 -25.81 14.35 33.45
N ILE A 93 -26.22 14.09 32.22
CA ILE A 93 -26.58 15.12 31.22
C ILE A 93 -27.73 15.99 31.72
N ALA A 94 -28.77 15.38 32.28
CA ALA A 94 -29.91 16.13 32.82
C ALA A 94 -29.50 17.08 33.94
N LEU A 95 -28.59 16.63 34.82
CA LEU A 95 -28.07 17.39 35.97
C LEU A 95 -26.98 18.41 35.62
N ALA A 96 -26.32 18.26 34.46
CA ALA A 96 -25.27 19.16 33.99
C ALA A 96 -25.79 20.60 33.81
N LYS A 97 -25.08 21.57 34.39
CA LYS A 97 -25.45 23.00 34.36
C LYS A 97 -24.96 23.72 33.12
N HIS A 98 -23.88 23.26 32.50
CA HIS A 98 -23.25 23.94 31.38
C HIS A 98 -23.68 23.36 30.04
N GLU A 99 -23.57 24.19 29.01
CA GLU A 99 -23.94 23.83 27.64
C GLU A 99 -22.90 22.91 27.00
N TRP A 100 -21.62 23.03 27.35
CA TRP A 100 -20.57 22.17 26.80
C TRP A 100 -20.34 20.97 27.70
N LEU A 101 -20.44 19.79 27.12
CA LEU A 101 -20.34 18.51 27.82
C LEU A 101 -19.09 17.77 27.39
N LEU A 102 -18.38 17.23 28.37
CA LEU A 102 -17.38 16.19 28.17
C LEU A 102 -17.86 14.92 28.87
N LEU A 103 -17.88 13.80 28.17
CA LEU A 103 -18.15 12.50 28.77
C LEU A 103 -16.82 11.86 29.11
N LEU A 104 -16.65 11.34 30.32
CA LEU A 104 -15.41 10.71 30.75
C LEU A 104 -15.70 9.45 31.54
N ASP A 105 -15.16 8.33 31.07
CA ASP A 105 -15.31 7.05 31.76
C ASP A 105 -14.45 7.02 33.03
N SER A 106 -14.91 6.29 34.04
CA SER A 106 -14.34 6.24 35.40
C SER A 106 -13.01 5.48 35.50
N ASP A 107 -12.50 5.00 34.37
CA ASP A 107 -11.24 4.27 34.23
C ASP A 107 -10.25 4.90 33.26
N ASP A 108 -10.62 6.02 32.64
CA ASP A 108 -9.82 6.76 31.67
C ASP A 108 -9.28 8.08 32.25
N THR A 109 -8.33 8.70 31.56
CA THR A 109 -7.72 9.98 31.98
C THR A 109 -7.56 10.94 30.81
N ILE A 110 -7.43 12.24 31.12
CA ILE A 110 -7.22 13.30 30.13
C ILE A 110 -5.97 14.13 30.45
N ALA A 111 -5.29 14.63 29.41
CA ALA A 111 -4.09 15.45 29.55
C ALA A 111 -4.38 16.77 30.29
N PRO A 112 -3.45 17.36 31.07
CA PRO A 112 -3.68 18.60 31.83
C PRO A 112 -4.12 19.82 30.99
N ASN A 113 -3.85 19.82 29.70
CA ASN A 113 -4.23 20.85 28.73
C ASN A 113 -5.47 20.49 27.89
N HIS A 114 -6.12 19.36 28.13
CA HIS A 114 -7.24 18.83 27.35
C HIS A 114 -8.36 19.85 27.17
N LEU A 115 -8.99 20.27 28.28
CA LEU A 115 -10.11 21.22 28.24
C LEU A 115 -9.70 22.58 27.63
N ARG A 116 -8.48 23.03 27.93
CA ARG A 116 -7.96 24.31 27.43
C ARG A 116 -7.82 24.32 25.91
N LEU A 117 -7.31 23.23 25.31
CA LEU A 117 -7.12 23.17 23.86
C LEU A 117 -8.44 23.01 23.11
N LEU A 118 -9.36 22.17 23.59
CA LEU A 118 -10.68 22.01 22.99
C LEU A 118 -11.50 23.32 23.05
N THR A 119 -11.54 23.98 24.21
CA THR A 119 -12.23 25.28 24.36
C THR A 119 -11.58 26.39 23.53
N LYS A 120 -10.24 26.42 23.42
CA LYS A 120 -9.54 27.36 22.54
C LYS A 120 -9.96 27.18 21.08
N LYS A 121 -10.15 25.94 20.61
CA LYS A 121 -10.64 25.66 19.25
C LYS A 121 -12.05 26.18 19.04
N LEU A 122 -12.94 26.01 20.01
CA LEU A 122 -14.31 26.55 19.99
C LEU A 122 -14.34 28.09 19.94
N GLN A 123 -13.43 28.75 20.67
CA GLN A 123 -13.29 30.21 20.63
C GLN A 123 -12.78 30.70 19.26
N ALA A 124 -11.88 29.95 18.64
CA ALA A 124 -11.35 30.30 17.32
C ALA A 124 -12.38 30.06 16.20
N GLU A 125 -13.26 29.07 16.34
CA GLU A 125 -14.22 28.65 15.31
C GLU A 125 -15.64 28.61 15.88
N LYS A 126 -16.36 29.73 15.81
CA LYS A 126 -17.67 29.91 16.47
C LYS A 126 -18.81 29.01 15.95
N ASN A 127 -18.65 28.42 14.77
CA ASN A 127 -19.67 27.60 14.12
C ASN A 127 -19.57 26.11 14.45
N LEU A 128 -18.67 25.73 15.36
CA LEU A 128 -18.53 24.33 15.78
C LEU A 128 -19.59 23.94 16.80
N ASP A 129 -20.04 22.69 16.72
CA ASP A 129 -20.96 22.07 17.68
C ASP A 129 -20.26 21.01 18.54
N ALA A 130 -19.13 20.50 18.07
CA ALA A 130 -18.27 19.59 18.79
C ALA A 130 -16.79 19.80 18.40
N VAL A 131 -15.88 19.51 19.33
CA VAL A 131 -14.44 19.44 19.07
C VAL A 131 -13.88 18.11 19.57
N VAL A 132 -13.11 17.46 18.71
CA VAL A 132 -12.51 16.15 18.96
C VAL A 132 -10.99 16.25 18.97
N CYS A 133 -10.34 15.59 19.91
CA CYS A 133 -8.88 15.42 19.94
C CYS A 133 -8.47 13.97 19.60
N GLY A 134 -7.17 13.71 19.49
CA GLY A 134 -6.65 12.35 19.41
C GLY A 134 -6.63 11.65 20.77
N TRP A 135 -6.35 10.35 20.77
CA TRP A 135 -6.18 9.54 21.98
C TRP A 135 -4.99 8.60 21.90
N ARG A 136 -4.60 8.04 23.04
CA ARG A 136 -3.65 6.93 23.15
C ARG A 136 -4.24 5.82 23.98
N VAL A 137 -3.84 4.59 23.69
CA VAL A 137 -4.16 3.43 24.52
C VAL A 137 -3.05 3.24 25.55
N THR A 138 -3.40 3.24 26.83
CA THR A 138 -2.49 2.89 27.92
C THR A 138 -2.62 1.40 28.21
N LEU A 139 -1.53 0.66 28.06
CA LEU A 139 -1.46 -0.78 28.29
C LEU A 139 -1.35 -1.11 29.78
N PRO A 140 -1.75 -2.32 30.22
CA PRO A 140 -1.66 -2.74 31.62
C PRO A 140 -0.24 -2.68 32.21
N ASN A 141 0.79 -2.83 31.37
CA ASN A 141 2.20 -2.74 31.78
C ASN A 141 2.72 -1.29 31.88
N GLY A 142 1.86 -0.29 31.71
CA GLY A 142 2.21 1.14 31.69
C GLY A 142 2.73 1.65 30.34
N GLY A 143 2.87 0.78 29.34
CA GLY A 143 3.20 1.19 27.97
C GLY A 143 2.10 2.05 27.37
N VAL A 144 2.47 3.02 26.52
CA VAL A 144 1.50 3.88 25.83
C VAL A 144 1.61 3.62 24.34
N GLY A 145 0.47 3.31 23.72
CA GLY A 145 0.35 3.10 22.28
C GLY A 145 0.54 4.39 21.47
N PRO A 146 0.57 4.28 20.13
CA PRO A 146 0.72 5.44 19.26
C PRO A 146 -0.47 6.40 19.36
N ASP A 147 -0.25 7.63 18.90
CA ASP A 147 -1.30 8.63 18.75
C ASP A 147 -2.34 8.15 17.73
N MET A 148 -3.59 8.10 18.16
CA MET A 148 -4.75 7.77 17.35
C MET A 148 -5.57 9.04 17.14
N PHE A 149 -6.11 9.21 15.93
CA PHE A 149 -6.87 10.41 15.57
C PHE A 149 -8.18 10.03 14.87
N PRO A 150 -9.24 10.83 15.06
CA PRO A 150 -10.43 10.71 14.23
C PRO A 150 -10.09 11.08 12.78
N PRO A 151 -10.95 10.72 11.80
CA PRO A 151 -10.86 11.32 10.47
C PRO A 151 -11.03 12.84 10.63
N PHE A 152 -10.08 13.61 10.10
CA PHE A 152 -10.06 15.09 10.16
C PHE A 152 -11.08 15.71 9.18
N GLU A 153 -12.31 15.19 9.19
CA GLU A 153 -13.41 15.53 8.31
C GLU A 153 -14.55 16.15 9.12
N LYS A 154 -15.06 17.31 8.68
CA LYS A 154 -16.14 18.01 9.42
C LYS A 154 -17.44 17.22 9.45
N ASP A 155 -17.71 16.47 8.39
CA ASP A 155 -18.86 15.58 8.26
C ASP A 155 -18.44 14.14 8.59
N LEU A 156 -18.69 13.74 9.84
CA LEU A 156 -18.30 12.43 10.35
C LEU A 156 -19.31 11.31 10.07
N PHE A 157 -20.50 11.63 9.55
CA PHE A 157 -21.56 10.64 9.38
C PHE A 157 -21.13 9.46 8.50
N PRO A 158 -20.45 9.65 7.34
CA PRO A 158 -19.99 8.53 6.51
C PRO A 158 -19.04 7.56 7.23
N PHE A 159 -18.23 8.04 8.18
CA PHE A 159 -17.31 7.20 8.95
C PHE A 159 -18.03 6.48 10.09
N LEU A 160 -18.97 7.18 10.74
CA LEU A 160 -19.79 6.67 11.84
C LEU A 160 -20.85 5.63 11.39
N THR A 161 -21.03 5.40 10.09
CA THR A 161 -21.77 4.22 9.62
C THR A 161 -20.91 2.96 9.55
N VAL A 162 -19.59 3.10 9.69
CA VAL A 162 -18.61 2.02 9.57
C VAL A 162 -18.03 1.63 10.92
N TYR A 163 -17.58 2.60 11.73
CA TYR A 163 -16.95 2.37 13.03
C TYR A 163 -17.10 3.60 13.96
N CYS A 164 -16.81 3.44 15.26
CA CYS A 164 -16.75 4.55 16.20
C CYS A 164 -15.43 5.32 16.02
N CYS A 165 -15.51 6.59 15.58
CA CYS A 165 -14.35 7.35 15.13
C CYS A 165 -13.35 7.78 16.22
N PHE A 166 -13.74 7.76 17.49
CA PHE A 166 -12.93 8.26 18.60
C PHE A 166 -13.46 7.72 19.94
N ALA A 167 -12.60 7.67 20.96
CA ALA A 167 -13.03 7.34 22.32
C ALA A 167 -13.97 8.42 22.88
N ILE A 168 -14.91 8.04 23.75
CA ILE A 168 -15.98 8.93 24.21
C ILE A 168 -15.46 10.24 24.84
N HIS A 169 -14.31 10.16 25.52
CA HIS A 169 -13.67 11.27 26.20
C HIS A 169 -12.78 12.16 25.32
N CYS A 170 -12.74 11.90 24.00
CA CYS A 170 -12.08 12.78 23.03
C CYS A 170 -12.92 14.01 22.67
N CYS A 171 -14.24 13.97 22.89
CA CYS A 171 -15.20 14.89 22.29
C CYS A 171 -15.82 15.84 23.32
N LEU A 172 -15.62 17.14 23.12
CA LEU A 172 -16.36 18.21 23.80
C LEU A 172 -17.48 18.68 22.89
N PHE A 173 -18.75 18.57 23.30
CA PHE A 173 -19.91 18.84 22.44
C PHE A 173 -21.01 19.63 23.13
N LYS A 174 -21.87 20.31 22.35
CA LYS A 174 -23.03 21.05 22.85
C LYS A 174 -24.13 20.11 23.33
N LYS A 175 -24.63 20.34 24.55
CA LYS A 175 -25.80 19.67 25.14
C LYS A 175 -27.04 19.81 24.25
N SER A 176 -27.24 20.97 23.63
CA SER A 176 -28.38 21.24 22.73
C SER A 176 -28.46 20.34 21.50
N LEU A 177 -27.37 19.67 21.08
CA LEU A 177 -27.41 18.67 20.00
C LEU A 177 -28.38 17.52 20.31
N LEU A 178 -28.53 17.18 21.61
CA LEU A 178 -29.40 16.11 22.07
C LEU A 178 -30.89 16.42 21.86
N ASN A 179 -31.27 17.69 21.68
CA ASN A 179 -32.65 18.07 21.37
C ASN A 179 -33.15 17.46 20.05
N ASN A 180 -32.23 17.30 19.09
CA ASN A 180 -32.49 16.79 17.75
C ASN A 180 -32.03 15.35 17.57
N ALA A 181 -30.89 14.97 18.17
CA ALA A 181 -30.35 13.62 18.07
C ALA A 181 -31.06 12.64 19.02
N GLY A 182 -31.56 13.10 20.17
CA GLY A 182 -31.99 12.28 21.29
C GLY A 182 -30.85 11.93 22.26
N ASN A 183 -31.20 11.48 23.46
CA ASN A 183 -30.26 11.06 24.50
C ASN A 183 -29.60 9.70 24.19
N PHE A 184 -28.82 9.14 25.13
CA PHE A 184 -28.31 7.77 24.99
C PHE A 184 -29.46 6.76 24.97
N ASP A 185 -29.35 5.75 24.11
CA ASP A 185 -30.28 4.63 24.05
C ASP A 185 -29.98 3.64 25.18
N GLU A 186 -30.81 3.64 26.22
CA GLU A 186 -30.62 2.79 27.42
C GLU A 186 -30.77 1.28 27.12
N SER A 187 -31.23 0.90 25.92
CA SER A 187 -31.23 -0.51 25.50
C SER A 187 -29.86 -1.00 25.02
N LEU A 188 -28.89 -0.10 24.81
CA LEU A 188 -27.52 -0.42 24.44
C LEU A 188 -26.62 -0.38 25.68
N ASN A 189 -26.05 -1.54 26.02
CA ASN A 189 -25.06 -1.68 27.09
C ASN A 189 -23.61 -1.44 26.63
N VAL A 190 -23.40 -1.45 25.31
CA VAL A 190 -22.14 -1.20 24.60
C VAL A 190 -22.46 -0.54 23.26
N CYS A 191 -21.50 0.21 22.69
CA CYS A 191 -21.67 0.98 21.46
C CYS A 191 -22.71 2.11 21.56
N GLU A 192 -23.13 2.47 22.76
CA GLU A 192 -24.07 3.56 23.05
C GLU A 192 -23.50 4.93 22.66
N ASP A 193 -22.18 5.08 22.76
CA ASP A 193 -21.44 6.25 22.30
C ASP A 193 -21.43 6.35 20.78
N TRP A 194 -21.14 5.24 20.10
CA TRP A 194 -21.17 5.16 18.65
C TRP A 194 -22.56 5.49 18.08
N ASP A 195 -23.64 4.92 18.66
CA ASP A 195 -25.02 5.24 18.30
C ASP A 195 -25.31 6.75 18.44
N LEU A 196 -24.88 7.37 19.55
CA LEU A 196 -25.09 8.79 19.79
C LEU A 196 -24.34 9.65 18.77
N TRP A 197 -23.05 9.40 18.55
CA TRP A 197 -22.25 10.17 17.60
C TRP A 197 -22.80 10.05 16.18
N GLN A 198 -23.25 8.86 15.77
CA GLN A 198 -23.88 8.65 14.47
C GLN A 198 -25.15 9.51 14.33
N ARG A 199 -26.02 9.53 15.36
CA ARG A 199 -27.24 10.37 15.36
C ARG A 199 -26.93 11.87 15.35
N ILE A 200 -25.93 12.32 16.11
CA ILE A 200 -25.47 13.72 16.13
C ILE A 200 -24.93 14.13 14.76
N ALA A 201 -24.07 13.31 14.15
CA ALA A 201 -23.55 13.61 12.82
C ALA A 201 -24.66 13.68 11.76
N ARG A 202 -25.70 12.84 11.89
CA ARG A 202 -26.88 12.85 11.02
C ARG A 202 -27.68 14.17 11.06
N THR A 203 -27.59 14.96 12.14
CA THR A 203 -28.22 16.30 12.22
C THR A 203 -27.43 17.38 11.49
N GLY A 204 -26.24 17.07 10.95
CA GLY A 204 -25.36 18.04 10.30
C GLY A 204 -24.48 18.83 11.28
N ALA A 205 -24.29 18.32 12.50
CA ALA A 205 -23.43 18.93 13.51
C ALA A 205 -22.01 19.16 12.96
N GLN A 206 -21.43 20.33 13.24
CA GLN A 206 -20.11 20.70 12.76
C GLN A 206 -19.03 20.27 13.75
N PHE A 207 -18.19 19.31 13.34
CA PHE A 207 -17.05 18.84 14.13
C PHE A 207 -15.77 19.61 13.78
N GLY A 208 -15.06 20.05 14.81
CA GLY A 208 -13.70 20.58 14.71
C GLY A 208 -12.70 19.64 15.36
N PHE A 209 -11.42 19.81 15.03
CA PHE A 209 -10.37 18.90 15.47
C PHE A 209 -9.17 19.63 16.08
N VAL A 210 -8.59 18.99 17.08
CA VAL A 210 -7.29 19.30 17.66
C VAL A 210 -6.31 18.20 17.27
N THR A 211 -5.10 18.57 16.89
CA THR A 211 -4.07 17.67 16.32
C THR A 211 -3.28 16.88 17.38
N GLU A 212 -3.59 17.10 18.65
CA GLU A 212 -2.90 16.50 19.78
C GLU A 212 -3.71 15.31 20.33
N ALA A 213 -3.01 14.24 20.68
CA ALA A 213 -3.60 13.13 21.44
C ALA A 213 -3.67 13.50 22.93
N LEU A 214 -4.87 13.91 23.39
CA LEU A 214 -5.09 14.47 24.73
C LEU A 214 -5.92 13.54 25.63
N ALA A 215 -6.46 12.47 25.06
CA ALA A 215 -7.26 11.44 25.72
C ALA A 215 -6.43 10.17 25.94
N PHE A 216 -6.58 9.51 27.10
CA PHE A 216 -5.85 8.29 27.43
C PHE A 216 -6.83 7.19 27.85
N TYR A 217 -7.04 6.25 26.93
CA TYR A 217 -7.90 5.09 27.10
C TYR A 217 -7.14 3.95 27.79
N LYS A 218 -7.62 3.48 28.94
CA LYS A 218 -6.97 2.41 29.69
C LYS A 218 -7.38 1.04 29.18
N SER A 219 -6.44 0.31 28.58
CA SER A 219 -6.65 -1.08 28.19
C SER A 219 -6.67 -1.99 29.42
N LYS A 220 -7.69 -2.85 29.52
CA LYS A 220 -7.87 -3.81 30.62
C LYS A 220 -7.72 -5.24 30.12
N THR A 221 -7.08 -6.11 30.90
CA THR A 221 -6.92 -7.54 30.56
C THR A 221 -8.21 -8.33 30.78
N ASN A 222 -8.95 -8.03 31.85
CA ASN A 222 -10.26 -8.60 32.19
C ASN A 222 -11.23 -7.45 32.57
N ASP A 223 -12.54 -7.71 32.53
CA ASP A 223 -13.61 -6.81 33.02
C ASP A 223 -13.97 -5.57 32.17
N SER A 224 -13.69 -5.59 30.85
CA SER A 224 -14.26 -4.60 29.91
C SER A 224 -15.55 -5.11 29.25
N LEU A 225 -16.60 -4.29 29.24
CA LEU A 225 -17.86 -4.60 28.57
C LEU A 225 -17.67 -4.86 27.07
N SER A 226 -16.78 -4.10 26.41
CA SER A 226 -16.49 -4.24 24.98
C SER A 226 -15.73 -5.53 24.64
N ARG A 227 -15.14 -6.21 25.63
CA ARG A 227 -14.51 -7.54 25.46
C ARG A 227 -15.53 -8.68 25.46
N ASN A 228 -16.79 -8.46 25.85
CA ASN A 228 -17.88 -9.41 25.57
C ASN A 228 -18.25 -9.32 24.08
N VAL A 229 -17.47 -10.01 23.26
CA VAL A 229 -17.53 -9.89 21.80
C VAL A 229 -18.92 -10.23 21.23
N THR A 230 -19.67 -11.14 21.86
CA THR A 230 -21.05 -11.47 21.44
C THR A 230 -21.96 -10.27 21.61
N ASN A 231 -21.98 -9.66 22.80
CA ASN A 231 -22.80 -8.48 23.07
C ASN A 231 -22.34 -7.30 22.22
N PHE A 232 -21.03 -7.07 22.14
CA PHE A 232 -20.44 -6.02 21.30
C PHE A 232 -20.86 -6.17 19.84
N PHE A 233 -20.70 -7.35 19.24
CA PHE A 233 -21.06 -7.58 17.83
C PHE A 233 -22.55 -7.33 17.60
N SER A 234 -23.43 -7.82 18.47
CA SER A 234 -24.88 -7.61 18.33
C SER A 234 -25.29 -6.14 18.39
N SER A 235 -24.75 -5.37 19.35
CA SER A 235 -25.00 -3.94 19.49
C SER A 235 -24.40 -3.15 18.33
N ALA A 236 -23.14 -3.41 18.00
CA ALA A 236 -22.44 -2.79 16.88
C ALA A 236 -23.17 -3.02 15.55
N LEU A 237 -23.64 -4.25 15.31
CA LEU A 237 -24.37 -4.59 14.08
C LEU A 237 -25.69 -3.83 14.00
N ARG A 238 -26.38 -3.63 15.13
CA ARG A 238 -27.56 -2.77 15.21
C ARG A 238 -27.20 -1.31 14.87
N VAL A 239 -26.11 -0.77 15.39
CA VAL A 239 -25.66 0.62 15.11
C VAL A 239 -25.26 0.79 13.64
N VAL A 240 -24.53 -0.17 13.06
CA VAL A 240 -24.21 -0.19 11.61
C VAL A 240 -25.50 -0.18 10.80
N ARG A 241 -26.43 -1.10 11.05
CA ARG A 241 -27.72 -1.16 10.32
C ARG A 241 -28.53 0.13 10.47
N GLN A 242 -28.54 0.74 11.65
CA GLN A 242 -29.15 2.05 11.87
C GLN A 242 -28.46 3.15 11.05
N GLY A 243 -27.16 3.07 10.81
CA GLY A 243 -26.39 3.96 9.94
C GLY A 243 -26.90 4.01 8.49
N HIS A 244 -27.39 2.86 7.99
CA HIS A 244 -27.88 2.68 6.62
C HIS A 244 -29.41 2.67 6.51
N SER A 245 -30.11 3.22 7.50
CA SER A 245 -31.57 3.29 7.50
C SER A 245 -32.07 4.61 8.07
N PHE A 246 -33.36 4.89 7.82
CA PHE A 246 -34.06 5.99 8.45
C PHE A 246 -34.15 5.80 9.97
N ASP A 247 -33.72 6.81 10.72
CA ASP A 247 -33.77 6.78 12.19
C ASP A 247 -34.76 7.81 12.75
N LYS A 248 -35.91 7.30 13.21
CA LYS A 248 -37.00 8.10 13.80
C LYS A 248 -36.61 8.89 15.04
N ARG A 249 -35.48 8.55 15.70
CA ARG A 249 -34.99 9.28 16.88
C ARG A 249 -34.41 10.64 16.51
N VAL A 250 -33.96 10.80 15.26
CA VAL A 250 -33.39 12.05 14.73
C VAL A 250 -34.51 12.92 14.16
N LYS A 251 -34.83 14.04 14.83
CA LYS A 251 -35.99 14.89 14.46
C LYS A 251 -35.79 15.63 13.13
N PHE A 252 -34.59 16.17 12.92
CA PHE A 252 -34.25 17.00 11.76
C PHE A 252 -32.93 16.53 11.14
N PRO A 253 -32.90 15.35 10.49
CA PRO A 253 -31.70 14.90 9.78
C PRO A 253 -31.45 15.81 8.58
N ILE A 254 -30.19 15.99 8.20
CA ILE A 254 -29.89 16.67 6.93
C ILE A 254 -30.37 15.82 5.76
N ALA A 255 -30.84 16.47 4.69
CA ALA A 255 -31.50 15.79 3.57
C ALA A 255 -30.68 14.63 2.99
N LYS A 256 -29.34 14.78 2.91
CA LYS A 256 -28.41 13.76 2.41
C LYS A 256 -28.42 12.46 3.25
N TYR A 257 -28.66 12.55 4.56
CA TYR A 257 -28.56 11.42 5.49
C TYR A 257 -29.90 11.03 6.12
N LYS A 258 -31.00 11.56 5.60
CA LYS A 258 -32.35 11.25 6.07
C LYS A 258 -32.61 9.75 6.11
N ASP A 259 -32.23 9.05 5.05
CA ASP A 259 -32.44 7.61 4.89
C ASP A 259 -31.18 6.77 5.22
N GLY A 260 -30.16 7.40 5.80
CA GLY A 260 -28.86 6.78 6.11
C GLY A 260 -27.85 6.82 4.97
N SER A 261 -26.74 6.08 5.11
CA SER A 261 -25.79 5.81 4.03
C SER A 261 -26.35 4.81 3.01
N LEU A 262 -25.70 4.70 1.84
CA LEU A 262 -26.17 3.83 0.76
C LEU A 262 -26.30 2.37 1.23
N ALA A 263 -27.41 1.72 0.86
CA ALA A 263 -27.67 0.32 1.22
C ALA A 263 -26.64 -0.66 0.62
N LEU A 264 -26.03 -0.31 -0.53
CA LEU A 264 -24.98 -1.11 -1.16
C LEU A 264 -23.72 -1.23 -0.29
N ASP A 265 -23.45 -0.22 0.55
CA ASP A 265 -22.28 -0.19 1.42
C ASP A 265 -22.50 -0.97 2.73
N LEU A 266 -23.76 -1.22 3.11
CA LEU A 266 -24.13 -1.86 4.38
C LEU A 266 -23.42 -3.20 4.55
N VAL A 267 -23.46 -4.06 3.53
CA VAL A 267 -22.84 -5.39 3.60
C VAL A 267 -21.33 -5.29 3.84
N GLN A 268 -20.66 -4.33 3.20
CA GLN A 268 -19.24 -4.12 3.38
C GLN A 268 -18.92 -3.67 4.80
N HIS A 269 -19.73 -2.78 5.38
CA HIS A 269 -19.55 -2.33 6.76
C HIS A 269 -19.88 -3.44 7.78
N GLU A 270 -20.90 -4.27 7.53
CA GLU A 270 -21.17 -5.47 8.34
C GLU A 270 -19.98 -6.45 8.31
N LEU A 271 -19.33 -6.62 7.15
CA LEU A 271 -18.13 -7.45 7.04
C LEU A 271 -16.93 -6.85 7.76
N TYR A 272 -16.76 -5.53 7.71
CA TYR A 272 -15.71 -4.83 8.47
C TYR A 272 -15.89 -5.01 9.97
N LEU A 273 -17.12 -4.91 10.47
CA LEU A 273 -17.44 -5.21 11.86
C LEU A 273 -17.20 -6.69 12.20
N ALA A 274 -17.64 -7.60 11.33
CA ALA A 274 -17.45 -9.04 11.55
C ALA A 274 -15.97 -9.43 11.58
N SER A 275 -15.13 -8.84 10.73
CA SER A 275 -13.68 -9.08 10.72
C SER A 275 -12.96 -8.53 11.95
N TRP A 276 -13.38 -7.36 12.46
CA TRP A 276 -12.93 -6.86 13.77
C TRP A 276 -13.32 -7.83 14.89
N CYS A 277 -14.57 -8.27 14.95
CA CYS A 277 -15.00 -9.21 15.99
C CYS A 277 -14.31 -10.56 15.84
N ALA A 278 -14.06 -11.02 14.61
CA ALA A 278 -13.38 -12.28 14.34
C ALA A 278 -11.99 -12.33 14.97
N GLY A 279 -11.20 -11.26 14.86
CA GLY A 279 -9.88 -11.23 15.50
C GLY A 279 -9.94 -11.37 17.03
N MET A 280 -10.96 -10.79 17.67
CA MET A 280 -11.19 -10.99 19.11
C MET A 280 -11.59 -12.44 19.45
N TYR A 281 -12.48 -13.06 18.68
CA TYR A 281 -12.87 -14.47 18.86
C TYR A 281 -11.68 -15.42 18.68
N ILE A 282 -10.96 -15.26 17.56
CA ILE A 282 -9.83 -16.10 17.18
C ILE A 282 -8.72 -16.03 18.23
N TYR A 283 -8.36 -14.83 18.70
CA TYR A 283 -7.34 -14.69 19.74
C TYR A 283 -7.70 -15.45 21.04
N ASN A 284 -8.99 -15.45 21.40
CA ASN A 284 -9.51 -16.17 22.57
C ASN A 284 -9.77 -17.67 22.29
N GLY A 285 -9.31 -18.21 21.16
CA GLY A 285 -9.47 -19.62 20.80
C GLY A 285 -10.93 -20.03 20.53
N ARG A 286 -11.77 -19.10 20.07
CA ARG A 286 -13.18 -19.34 19.78
C ARG A 286 -13.46 -19.27 18.27
N ASP A 287 -14.45 -20.04 17.83
CA ASP A 287 -14.93 -20.01 16.45
C ASP A 287 -15.57 -18.65 16.11
N ALA A 288 -15.08 -18.03 15.03
CA ALA A 288 -15.55 -16.74 14.52
C ALA A 288 -16.46 -16.88 13.27
N THR A 289 -16.61 -18.08 12.71
CA THR A 289 -17.32 -18.30 11.44
C THR A 289 -18.80 -17.94 11.53
N PHE A 290 -19.41 -18.09 12.71
CA PHE A 290 -20.81 -17.72 12.94
C PHE A 290 -21.08 -16.23 12.68
N LEU A 291 -20.09 -15.34 12.86
CA LEU A 291 -20.23 -13.90 12.58
C LEU A 291 -20.60 -13.66 11.11
N LEU A 292 -20.08 -14.49 10.21
CA LEU A 292 -20.40 -14.40 8.79
C LEU A 292 -21.86 -14.76 8.53
N ASN A 293 -22.49 -15.64 9.33
CA ASN A 293 -23.88 -16.05 9.12
C ASN A 293 -24.88 -14.91 9.29
N GLU A 294 -24.55 -13.91 10.11
CA GLU A 294 -25.40 -12.73 10.35
C GLU A 294 -25.43 -11.73 9.18
N ILE A 295 -24.53 -11.90 8.20
CA ILE A 295 -24.43 -11.06 7.00
C ILE A 295 -25.22 -11.73 5.87
N GLN A 296 -26.18 -11.03 5.25
CA GLN A 296 -27.09 -11.68 4.28
C GLN A 296 -26.37 -12.18 3.02
N SER A 297 -25.69 -11.31 2.28
CA SER A 297 -25.03 -11.66 1.02
C SER A 297 -23.75 -10.85 0.84
N ILE A 298 -22.59 -11.49 0.93
CA ILE A 298 -21.29 -10.84 0.79
C ILE A 298 -20.94 -10.72 -0.71
N PRO A 299 -20.60 -9.52 -1.23
CA PRO A 299 -20.26 -9.35 -2.64
C PRO A 299 -18.97 -10.09 -3.01
N ILE A 300 -18.81 -10.36 -4.32
CA ILE A 300 -17.63 -11.05 -4.87
C ILE A 300 -16.37 -10.16 -4.72
N TYR A 301 -16.54 -8.84 -4.89
CA TYR A 301 -15.47 -7.87 -4.74
C TYR A 301 -15.46 -7.34 -3.32
N LEU A 302 -14.35 -7.58 -2.62
CA LEU A 302 -14.14 -7.17 -1.25
C LEU A 302 -12.84 -6.39 -1.13
N ASP A 303 -12.87 -5.36 -0.29
CA ASP A 303 -11.66 -4.73 0.21
C ASP A 303 -11.04 -5.61 1.31
N LEU A 304 -10.30 -6.62 0.87
CA LEU A 304 -9.63 -7.57 1.77
C LEU A 304 -8.54 -6.91 2.62
N GLN A 305 -8.00 -5.77 2.19
CA GLN A 305 -7.01 -5.03 2.97
C GLN A 305 -7.64 -4.47 4.24
N THR A 306 -8.82 -3.85 4.15
CA THR A 306 -9.54 -3.38 5.33
C THR A 306 -10.00 -4.52 6.22
N VAL A 307 -10.50 -5.63 5.64
CA VAL A 307 -10.91 -6.83 6.41
C VAL A 307 -9.75 -7.39 7.22
N THR A 308 -8.58 -7.60 6.60
CA THR A 308 -7.39 -8.12 7.29
C THR A 308 -6.81 -7.13 8.29
N LYS A 309 -6.85 -5.82 7.99
CA LYS A 309 -6.44 -4.77 8.93
C LYS A 309 -7.28 -4.79 10.21
N ASN A 310 -8.60 -4.88 10.08
CA ASN A 310 -9.50 -4.96 11.23
C ASN A 310 -9.23 -6.22 12.07
N LEU A 311 -8.99 -7.36 11.42
CA LEU A 311 -8.63 -8.60 12.10
C LEU A 311 -7.30 -8.45 12.86
N ILE A 312 -6.24 -7.93 12.21
CA ILE A 312 -4.93 -7.71 12.85
C ILE A 312 -5.07 -6.79 14.07
N GLN A 313 -5.72 -5.64 13.89
CA GLN A 313 -5.86 -4.65 14.95
C GLN A 313 -6.65 -5.18 16.16
N SER A 314 -7.71 -5.95 15.92
CA SER A 314 -8.54 -6.52 16.99
C SER A 314 -7.86 -7.68 17.72
N VAL A 315 -7.05 -8.49 17.04
CA VAL A 315 -6.16 -9.48 17.69
C VAL A 315 -5.18 -8.76 18.61
N CYS A 316 -4.47 -7.74 18.11
CA CYS A 316 -3.54 -6.96 18.92
C CYS A 316 -4.21 -6.26 20.10
N HIS A 317 -5.41 -5.70 19.89
CA HIS A 317 -6.23 -5.12 20.95
C HIS A 317 -6.58 -6.15 22.04
N SER A 318 -6.96 -7.36 21.63
CA SER A 318 -7.31 -8.46 22.54
C SER A 318 -6.10 -8.98 23.31
N ALA A 319 -4.92 -8.95 22.69
CA ALA A 319 -3.65 -9.31 23.30
C ALA A 319 -2.99 -8.18 24.11
N CYS A 320 -3.50 -6.95 24.01
CA CYS A 320 -2.89 -5.75 24.59
C CYS A 320 -1.44 -5.53 24.12
N ILE A 321 -1.16 -5.77 22.83
CA ILE A 321 0.17 -5.56 22.20
C ILE A 321 0.09 -4.52 21.07
N LEU A 322 1.25 -4.08 20.58
CA LEU A 322 1.30 -3.19 19.42
C LEU A 322 1.11 -3.96 18.10
N PRO A 323 0.56 -3.34 17.04
CA PRO A 323 0.39 -4.00 15.74
C PRO A 323 1.68 -4.57 15.12
N ILE A 324 2.83 -3.93 15.37
CA ILE A 324 4.14 -4.41 14.91
C ILE A 324 4.52 -5.77 15.53
N GLU A 325 3.90 -6.13 16.65
CA GLU A 325 4.14 -7.39 17.36
C GLU A 325 3.15 -8.49 16.95
N PHE A 326 2.21 -8.22 16.03
CA PHE A 326 1.18 -9.18 15.59
C PHE A 326 1.77 -10.52 15.15
N HIS A 327 2.89 -10.49 14.44
CA HIS A 327 3.55 -11.69 13.92
C HIS A 327 3.94 -12.70 15.03
N ASN A 328 4.15 -12.25 16.26
CA ASN A 328 4.45 -13.13 17.40
C ASN A 328 3.24 -13.98 17.83
N LEU A 329 2.03 -13.62 17.39
CA LEU A 329 0.79 -14.34 17.70
C LEU A 329 0.35 -15.27 16.57
N TRP A 330 1.01 -15.24 15.40
CA TRP A 330 0.52 -15.93 14.20
C TRP A 330 0.26 -17.42 14.43
N ASP A 331 1.23 -18.15 15.00
CA ASP A 331 1.11 -19.59 15.24
C ASP A 331 -0.08 -19.95 16.16
N GLN A 332 -0.43 -19.06 17.10
CA GLN A 332 -1.58 -19.24 17.98
C GLN A 332 -2.91 -19.04 17.23
N ILE A 333 -2.98 -18.03 16.36
CA ILE A 333 -4.24 -17.60 15.72
C ILE A 333 -4.49 -18.25 14.36
N GLU A 334 -3.46 -18.81 13.71
CA GLU A 334 -3.53 -19.35 12.36
C GLU A 334 -4.69 -20.34 12.15
N PRO A 335 -4.94 -21.31 13.06
CA PRO A 335 -6.06 -22.24 12.88
C PRO A 335 -7.42 -21.54 12.78
N GLY A 336 -7.68 -20.56 13.67
CA GLY A 336 -8.94 -19.81 13.66
C GLY A 336 -9.06 -18.87 12.46
N CYS A 337 -7.95 -18.25 12.03
CA CYS A 337 -7.87 -17.50 10.78
C CYS A 337 -8.20 -18.39 9.57
N ALA A 338 -7.65 -19.60 9.52
CA ALA A 338 -7.86 -20.53 8.42
C ALA A 338 -9.33 -20.95 8.28
N GLU A 339 -10.00 -21.24 9.40
CA GLU A 339 -11.44 -21.53 9.44
C GLU A 339 -12.26 -20.33 8.96
N PHE A 340 -11.98 -19.13 9.48
CA PHE A 340 -12.68 -17.90 9.11
C PHE A 340 -12.52 -17.55 7.61
N PHE A 341 -11.30 -17.62 7.07
CA PHE A 341 -11.03 -17.31 5.66
C PHE A 341 -11.68 -18.33 4.71
N THR A 342 -11.69 -19.60 5.10
CA THR A 342 -12.38 -20.65 4.34
C THR A 342 -13.88 -20.42 4.31
N ALA A 343 -14.48 -20.12 5.46
CA ALA A 343 -15.91 -19.77 5.54
C ALA A 343 -16.26 -18.53 4.70
N LEU A 344 -15.41 -17.50 4.70
CA LEU A 344 -15.58 -16.31 3.87
C LEU A 344 -15.48 -16.65 2.37
N GLY A 345 -14.51 -17.48 1.98
CA GLY A 345 -14.38 -17.98 0.61
C GLY A 345 -15.61 -18.75 0.12
N HIS A 346 -16.19 -19.59 0.99
CA HIS A 346 -17.45 -20.30 0.68
C HIS A 346 -18.62 -19.32 0.52
N LYS A 347 -18.76 -18.35 1.42
CA LYS A 347 -19.88 -17.39 1.40
C LYS A 347 -19.83 -16.45 0.19
N THR A 348 -18.63 -16.10 -0.28
CA THR A 348 -18.40 -15.27 -1.48
C THR A 348 -18.33 -16.07 -2.78
N LYS A 349 -18.28 -17.41 -2.70
CA LYS A 349 -17.99 -18.32 -3.82
C LYS A 349 -16.67 -18.02 -4.52
N ASN A 350 -15.68 -17.54 -3.77
CA ASN A 350 -14.35 -17.23 -4.26
C ASN A 350 -13.29 -18.04 -3.49
N HIS A 351 -12.81 -19.10 -4.12
CA HIS A 351 -11.81 -20.00 -3.54
C HIS A 351 -10.43 -19.36 -3.34
N ASN A 352 -10.17 -18.20 -3.94
CA ASN A 352 -8.89 -17.49 -3.80
C ASN A 352 -8.83 -16.59 -2.55
N ILE A 353 -9.96 -16.35 -1.86
CA ILE A 353 -10.00 -15.47 -0.68
C ILE A 353 -9.00 -15.90 0.38
N TYR A 354 -8.89 -17.21 0.63
CA TYR A 354 -7.95 -17.73 1.62
C TYR A 354 -6.52 -17.24 1.36
N HIS A 355 -6.04 -17.42 0.14
CA HIS A 355 -4.70 -17.00 -0.25
C HIS A 355 -4.56 -15.47 -0.25
N GLN A 356 -5.57 -14.75 -0.74
CA GLN A 356 -5.56 -13.28 -0.76
C GLN A 356 -5.55 -12.67 0.64
N MET A 357 -6.24 -13.28 1.61
CA MET A 357 -6.24 -12.86 3.01
C MET A 357 -4.86 -13.07 3.64
N LEU A 358 -4.26 -14.25 3.47
CA LEU A 358 -2.89 -14.51 3.94
C LEU A 358 -1.88 -13.52 3.35
N LEU A 359 -1.99 -13.27 2.04
CA LEU A 359 -1.11 -12.34 1.33
C LEU A 359 -1.30 -10.91 1.85
N SER A 360 -2.54 -10.48 2.06
CA SER A 360 -2.82 -9.15 2.59
C SER A 360 -2.31 -8.97 4.02
N ILE A 361 -2.39 -10.03 4.86
CA ILE A 361 -1.77 -10.03 6.19
C ILE A 361 -0.24 -9.94 6.06
N ALA A 362 0.38 -10.75 5.20
CA ALA A 362 1.82 -10.75 4.97
C ALA A 362 2.33 -9.37 4.53
N LYS A 363 1.63 -8.69 3.62
CA LYS A 363 1.95 -7.31 3.19
C LYS A 363 1.86 -6.31 4.33
N GLN A 364 0.83 -6.40 5.17
CA GLN A 364 0.70 -5.53 6.34
C GLN A 364 1.79 -5.75 7.39
N MET A 365 2.51 -6.88 7.35
CA MET A 365 3.64 -7.17 8.22
C MET A 365 4.98 -6.63 7.68
N GLU A 366 5.03 -6.02 6.48
CA GLU A 366 6.25 -5.44 5.89
C GLU A 366 7.10 -4.62 6.88
N PRO A 367 6.53 -3.71 7.70
CA PRO A 367 7.33 -2.90 8.63
C PRO A 367 8.05 -3.71 9.72
N SER A 368 7.58 -4.93 9.98
CA SER A 368 8.15 -5.84 10.98
C SER A 368 9.33 -6.66 10.44
N VAL A 369 9.45 -6.77 9.11
CA VAL A 369 10.45 -7.61 8.45
C VAL A 369 11.73 -6.82 8.22
N LYS A 370 12.80 -7.24 8.90
CA LYS A 370 14.16 -6.70 8.73
C LYS A 370 14.93 -7.52 7.70
N LYS A 371 15.97 -6.94 7.10
CA LYS A 371 16.80 -7.56 6.04
C LYS A 371 17.27 -8.99 6.35
N ASP A 372 17.65 -9.26 7.60
CA ASP A 372 18.16 -10.58 8.04
C ASP A 372 17.09 -11.46 8.71
N LYS A 373 15.83 -11.05 8.67
CA LYS A 373 14.72 -11.78 9.29
C LYS A 373 13.68 -12.13 8.25
N THR A 374 13.27 -13.40 8.25
CA THR A 374 12.13 -13.86 7.46
C THR A 374 10.92 -14.06 8.37
N LEU A 375 9.73 -13.97 7.79
CA LEU A 375 8.46 -14.25 8.47
C LEU A 375 7.66 -15.25 7.64
N ASN A 376 6.89 -16.13 8.27
CA ASN A 376 5.92 -16.97 7.57
C ASN A 376 4.52 -16.57 8.02
N ILE A 377 3.61 -16.42 7.06
CA ILE A 377 2.17 -16.24 7.28
C ILE A 377 1.47 -17.34 6.52
N GLY A 378 1.14 -18.42 7.23
CA GLY A 378 0.69 -19.69 6.64
C GLY A 378 1.69 -20.21 5.60
N ASN A 379 1.24 -20.36 4.37
CA ASN A 379 2.06 -20.84 3.26
C ASN A 379 2.80 -19.74 2.47
N ILE A 380 2.82 -18.51 3.00
CA ILE A 380 3.53 -17.36 2.42
C ILE A 380 4.80 -17.11 3.23
N HIS A 381 5.94 -17.22 2.56
CA HIS A 381 7.24 -16.83 3.10
C HIS A 381 7.51 -15.37 2.76
N VAL A 382 7.84 -14.56 3.76
CA VAL A 382 8.15 -13.14 3.61
C VAL A 382 9.63 -12.93 3.85
N SER A 383 10.29 -12.28 2.89
CA SER A 383 11.71 -11.93 2.96
C SER A 383 11.92 -10.50 2.49
N ARG A 384 13.05 -9.89 2.87
CA ARG A 384 13.42 -8.53 2.48
C ARG A 384 14.83 -8.51 1.88
N LEU A 385 15.02 -7.81 0.77
CA LEU A 385 16.36 -7.62 0.18
C LEU A 385 16.57 -6.17 -0.25
N ASP A 386 17.84 -5.77 -0.37
CA ASP A 386 18.23 -4.51 -1.01
C ASP A 386 18.88 -4.81 -2.35
N ILE A 387 18.36 -4.24 -3.43
CA ILE A 387 18.87 -4.49 -4.79
C ILE A 387 20.28 -3.94 -5.03
N SER A 388 20.78 -3.11 -4.12
CA SER A 388 22.15 -2.56 -4.17
C SER A 388 23.19 -3.57 -3.71
N GLU A 389 22.75 -4.70 -3.14
CA GLU A 389 23.58 -5.81 -2.68
C GLU A 389 23.38 -7.06 -3.56
N PRO A 390 24.38 -7.96 -3.62
CA PRO A 390 24.29 -9.19 -4.42
C PRO A 390 23.03 -10.00 -4.09
N ILE A 391 22.18 -10.21 -5.10
CA ILE A 391 21.00 -11.08 -4.98
C ILE A 391 21.44 -12.54 -5.14
N LEU A 392 21.17 -13.34 -4.11
CA LEU A 392 21.46 -14.77 -4.03
C LEU A 392 20.19 -15.60 -4.27
N ASP A 393 20.39 -16.90 -4.50
CA ASP A 393 19.31 -17.86 -4.50
C ASP A 393 18.67 -17.93 -3.11
N LEU A 394 17.35 -18.08 -3.07
CA LEU A 394 16.59 -18.23 -1.84
C LEU A 394 16.09 -19.66 -1.69
N TYR A 395 16.10 -20.13 -0.44
CA TYR A 395 15.65 -21.47 -0.05
C TYR A 395 14.56 -21.39 1.03
N PRO A 396 13.31 -21.04 0.65
CA PRO A 396 12.21 -20.95 1.62
C PRO A 396 11.87 -22.31 2.26
N PRO A 397 11.16 -22.31 3.41
CA PRO A 397 10.71 -23.56 4.06
C PRO A 397 9.83 -24.44 3.17
N ALA A 398 9.82 -25.75 3.43
CA ALA A 398 9.00 -26.75 2.72
C ALA A 398 7.49 -26.47 2.70
N THR A 399 6.99 -25.75 3.71
CA THR A 399 5.58 -25.39 3.84
C THR A 399 5.19 -24.18 2.98
N ALA A 400 6.17 -23.41 2.48
CA ALA A 400 5.93 -22.21 1.72
C ALA A 400 5.69 -22.52 0.23
N VAL A 401 4.64 -21.91 -0.33
CA VAL A 401 4.29 -22.03 -1.75
C VAL A 401 4.42 -20.70 -2.50
N CYS A 402 4.46 -19.60 -1.76
CA CYS A 402 4.63 -18.25 -2.28
C CYS A 402 5.68 -17.51 -1.45
N LEU A 403 6.58 -16.79 -2.13
CA LEU A 403 7.51 -15.83 -1.57
C LEU A 403 6.94 -14.43 -1.83
N LEU A 404 6.63 -13.70 -0.76
CA LEU A 404 6.44 -12.25 -0.79
C LEU A 404 7.80 -11.62 -0.49
N LEU A 405 8.41 -10.99 -1.49
CA LEU A 405 9.71 -10.36 -1.36
C LEU A 405 9.54 -8.84 -1.30
N ILE A 406 9.90 -8.27 -0.15
CA ILE A 406 10.03 -6.83 0.06
C ILE A 406 11.34 -6.39 -0.56
N VAL A 407 11.27 -5.40 -1.44
CA VAL A 407 12.39 -4.92 -2.23
C VAL A 407 12.72 -3.51 -1.77
N ASP A 408 13.94 -3.34 -1.29
CA ASP A 408 14.54 -2.04 -0.99
C ASP A 408 15.58 -1.67 -2.05
N MET A 409 15.87 -0.38 -2.12
CA MET A 409 16.99 0.18 -2.85
C MET A 409 17.68 1.21 -1.95
N GLU A 410 18.92 0.93 -1.55
CA GLU A 410 19.71 1.80 -0.66
C GLU A 410 18.97 2.08 0.68
N ASN A 411 18.43 1.02 1.29
CA ASN A 411 17.58 1.04 2.49
C ASN A 411 16.27 1.84 2.35
N SER A 412 15.87 2.19 1.13
CA SER A 412 14.58 2.83 0.85
C SER A 412 13.63 1.81 0.23
N TYR A 413 12.43 1.70 0.77
CA TYR A 413 11.40 0.80 0.25
C TYR A 413 11.07 1.12 -1.21
N LEU A 414 11.22 0.12 -2.08
CA LEU A 414 10.95 0.21 -3.51
C LEU A 414 9.60 -0.40 -3.88
N GLY A 415 9.22 -1.49 -3.21
CA GLY A 415 7.97 -2.19 -3.45
C GLY A 415 8.02 -3.65 -2.99
N GLU A 416 7.04 -4.44 -3.43
CA GLU A 416 6.93 -5.86 -3.13
C GLU A 416 6.73 -6.66 -4.42
N ILE A 417 7.28 -7.88 -4.47
CA ILE A 417 7.00 -8.84 -5.53
C ILE A 417 6.58 -10.19 -4.97
N GLU A 418 5.66 -10.84 -5.69
CA GLU A 418 5.17 -12.18 -5.36
C GLU A 418 5.77 -13.18 -6.33
N LEU A 419 6.44 -14.20 -5.79
CA LEU A 419 7.11 -15.24 -6.54
C LEU A 419 6.63 -16.61 -6.07
N PRO A 420 6.28 -17.54 -6.97
CA PRO A 420 5.98 -18.91 -6.56
C PRO A 420 7.26 -19.62 -6.13
N ILE A 421 7.12 -20.53 -5.18
CA ILE A 421 8.20 -21.37 -4.69
C ILE A 421 8.04 -22.76 -5.33
N CYS A 422 9.07 -23.23 -6.01
CA CYS A 422 9.11 -24.56 -6.61
C CYS A 422 10.25 -25.34 -5.95
N ASP A 423 9.96 -26.53 -5.40
CA ASP A 423 10.96 -27.39 -4.75
C ASP A 423 11.84 -26.66 -3.71
N GLN A 424 11.22 -25.79 -2.90
CA GLN A 424 11.90 -24.98 -1.86
C GLN A 424 13.00 -24.07 -2.41
N PHE A 425 12.84 -23.61 -3.65
CA PHE A 425 13.88 -22.84 -4.34
C PHE A 425 13.29 -21.68 -5.12
N VAL A 426 13.92 -20.51 -4.98
CA VAL A 426 13.67 -19.34 -5.83
C VAL A 426 15.03 -18.83 -6.33
N PRO A 427 15.34 -18.98 -7.61
CA PRO A 427 16.66 -18.64 -8.12
C PRO A 427 16.87 -17.12 -8.22
N ALA A 428 18.10 -16.69 -8.02
CA ALA A 428 18.53 -15.29 -8.06
C ALA A 428 18.19 -14.62 -9.40
N TRP A 429 18.30 -15.34 -10.52
CA TRP A 429 17.98 -14.78 -11.84
C TRP A 429 16.49 -14.46 -11.96
N LEU A 430 15.61 -15.26 -11.35
CA LEU A 430 14.16 -15.03 -11.37
C LEU A 430 13.82 -13.80 -10.54
N ILE A 431 14.43 -13.69 -9.35
CA ILE A 431 14.30 -12.50 -8.49
C ILE A 431 14.73 -11.25 -9.24
N LYS A 432 15.93 -11.26 -9.85
CA LYS A 432 16.44 -10.14 -10.64
C LYS A 432 15.52 -9.78 -11.82
N ASP A 433 15.00 -10.78 -12.53
CA ASP A 433 14.12 -10.54 -13.69
C ASP A 433 12.77 -9.93 -13.26
N SER A 434 12.19 -10.41 -12.16
CA SER A 434 10.96 -9.88 -11.59
C SER A 434 11.13 -8.46 -11.06
N ILE A 435 12.24 -8.16 -10.37
CA ILE A 435 12.57 -6.79 -9.92
C ILE A 435 12.77 -5.86 -11.12
N ALA A 436 13.49 -6.30 -12.15
CA ALA A 436 13.66 -5.51 -13.36
C ALA A 436 12.34 -5.32 -14.12
N PHE A 437 11.44 -6.30 -14.09
CA PHE A 437 10.11 -6.16 -14.68
C PHE A 437 9.28 -5.10 -13.95
N GLU A 438 9.19 -5.17 -12.63
CA GLU A 438 8.30 -4.30 -11.86
C GLU A 438 8.90 -2.91 -11.57
N PHE A 439 10.22 -2.80 -11.38
CA PHE A 439 10.84 -1.57 -10.84
C PHE A 439 11.92 -0.94 -11.73
N SER A 440 12.09 -1.39 -12.98
CA SER A 440 13.19 -0.93 -13.84
C SER A 440 13.28 0.59 -14.01
N TRP A 441 12.15 1.29 -14.11
CA TRP A 441 12.12 2.75 -14.21
C TRP A 441 12.62 3.43 -12.93
N SER A 442 12.08 3.05 -11.78
CA SER A 442 12.49 3.58 -10.46
C SER A 442 13.98 3.37 -10.19
N ILE A 443 14.50 2.19 -10.53
CA ILE A 443 15.92 1.85 -10.37
C ILE A 443 16.79 2.71 -11.30
N MET A 444 16.37 2.87 -12.55
CA MET A 444 17.11 3.67 -13.53
C MET A 444 17.11 5.16 -13.16
N GLY A 445 15.99 5.69 -12.68
CA GLY A 445 15.89 7.06 -12.18
C GLY A 445 16.91 7.33 -11.09
N ARG A 446 16.99 6.45 -10.09
CA ARG A 446 17.98 6.55 -9.02
C ARG A 446 19.42 6.46 -9.52
N PHE A 447 19.67 5.58 -10.48
CA PHE A 447 20.99 5.49 -11.12
C PHE A 447 21.37 6.79 -11.85
N PHE A 448 20.44 7.42 -12.56
CA PHE A 448 20.68 8.71 -13.23
C PHE A 448 20.91 9.86 -12.26
N GLU A 449 20.27 9.86 -11.10
CA GLU A 449 20.55 10.83 -10.04
C GLU A 449 22.03 10.83 -9.64
N ASN A 450 22.61 9.64 -9.48
CA ASN A 450 23.97 9.47 -8.99
C ASN A 450 25.06 9.58 -10.08
N THR A 451 24.67 9.53 -11.35
CA THR A 451 25.60 9.57 -12.48
C THR A 451 25.50 10.87 -13.28
N ILE A 452 24.30 11.23 -13.74
CA ILE A 452 24.10 12.25 -14.78
C ILE A 452 23.49 13.52 -14.19
N TYR A 453 22.46 13.39 -13.34
CA TYR A 453 21.87 14.54 -12.67
C TYR A 453 22.77 15.09 -11.56
N ARG A 454 23.75 14.31 -11.08
CA ARG A 454 24.60 14.66 -9.93
C ARG A 454 25.15 16.09 -9.97
N ASN A 455 25.55 16.58 -11.14
CA ASN A 455 26.15 17.92 -11.31
C ASN A 455 25.17 18.98 -11.83
N SER A 456 23.94 18.58 -12.19
CA SER A 456 22.96 19.44 -12.87
C SER A 456 21.60 19.46 -12.16
N LYS A 457 21.44 18.74 -11.05
CA LYS A 457 20.18 18.57 -10.30
C LYS A 457 19.63 19.90 -9.80
N GLU A 458 20.47 20.73 -9.18
CA GLU A 458 20.08 22.07 -8.73
C GLU A 458 19.73 22.98 -9.91
N LYS A 459 20.46 22.89 -11.02
CA LYS A 459 20.18 23.68 -12.22
C LYS A 459 18.84 23.33 -12.84
N TYR A 460 18.53 22.05 -13.01
CA TYR A 460 17.27 21.62 -13.64
C TYR A 460 16.04 21.81 -12.74
N ILE A 461 16.15 21.57 -11.44
CA ILE A 461 15.04 21.78 -10.50
C ILE A 461 14.71 23.27 -10.40
N ASN A 462 15.73 24.15 -10.38
CA ASN A 462 15.54 25.59 -10.22
C ASN A 462 15.15 26.29 -11.53
N GLU A 463 15.71 25.92 -12.69
CA GLU A 463 15.42 26.59 -13.97
C GLU A 463 14.12 26.10 -14.62
N LEU A 464 13.76 24.81 -14.50
CA LEU A 464 12.59 24.24 -15.18
C LEU A 464 11.34 24.14 -14.28
N SER A 465 11.46 24.42 -12.97
CA SER A 465 10.36 24.27 -11.99
C SER A 465 9.70 22.88 -12.00
N LEU A 466 10.43 21.84 -12.42
CA LEU A 466 9.96 20.46 -12.45
C LEU A 466 10.38 19.73 -11.18
N SER A 467 9.49 18.90 -10.64
CA SER A 467 9.88 17.88 -9.66
C SER A 467 10.89 16.91 -10.27
N LEU A 468 11.66 16.23 -9.43
CA LEU A 468 12.63 15.22 -9.87
C LEU A 468 11.98 14.10 -10.71
N GLN A 469 10.73 13.74 -10.37
CA GLN A 469 9.94 12.77 -11.11
C GLN A 469 9.59 13.29 -12.52
N GLU A 470 9.15 14.54 -12.64
CA GLU A 470 8.82 15.15 -13.94
C GLU A 470 10.07 15.34 -14.82
N LEU A 471 11.22 15.63 -14.22
CA LEU A 471 12.50 15.65 -14.93
C LEU A 471 12.86 14.25 -15.45
N HIS A 472 12.69 13.22 -14.62
CA HIS A 472 12.96 11.85 -15.04
C HIS A 472 12.03 11.41 -16.17
N ASP A 473 10.74 11.70 -16.06
CA ASP A 473 9.72 11.33 -17.05
C ASP A 473 9.88 12.09 -18.39
N SER A 474 10.42 13.31 -18.36
CA SER A 474 10.58 14.15 -19.56
C SER A 474 11.84 13.83 -20.38
N ILE A 475 12.98 13.56 -19.73
CA ILE A 475 14.27 13.38 -20.41
C ILE A 475 15.00 12.08 -20.08
N GLY A 476 14.56 11.31 -19.08
CA GLY A 476 15.24 10.11 -18.60
C GLY A 476 15.46 9.04 -19.68
N TRP A 477 14.52 8.88 -20.61
CA TRP A 477 14.68 7.91 -21.71
C TRP A 477 15.76 8.34 -22.72
N LYS A 478 15.83 9.63 -23.05
CA LYS A 478 16.88 10.18 -23.93
C LYS A 478 18.25 9.99 -23.27
N THR A 479 18.32 10.26 -21.97
CA THR A 479 19.50 10.02 -21.15
C THR A 479 19.93 8.55 -21.15
N TYR A 480 18.97 7.62 -20.99
CA TYR A 480 19.18 6.18 -21.05
C TYR A 480 19.80 5.72 -22.38
N ILE A 481 19.16 6.10 -23.50
CA ILE A 481 19.60 5.70 -24.84
C ILE A 481 20.99 6.27 -25.17
N ASN A 482 21.24 7.54 -24.83
CA ASN A 482 22.55 8.17 -25.06
C ASN A 482 23.67 7.51 -24.24
N GLN A 483 23.39 7.17 -22.97
CA GLN A 483 24.31 6.41 -22.12
C GLN A 483 24.67 5.05 -22.72
N LEU A 484 23.69 4.37 -23.29
CA LEU A 484 23.86 3.04 -23.87
C LEU A 484 24.68 3.09 -25.17
N TRP A 485 24.41 4.08 -26.03
CA TRP A 485 25.12 4.31 -27.28
C TRP A 485 26.50 4.94 -27.08
N GLY A 486 26.75 5.48 -25.88
CA GLY A 486 27.97 6.19 -25.47
C GLY A 486 28.16 7.50 -26.22
N ASP A 487 27.06 8.16 -26.54
CA ASP A 487 27.02 9.49 -27.12
C ASP A 487 27.21 10.54 -26.01
N SER A 488 27.87 11.67 -26.29
CA SER A 488 28.17 12.70 -25.29
C SER A 488 26.90 13.40 -24.79
N ILE A 489 26.76 13.54 -23.46
CA ILE A 489 25.62 14.19 -22.82
C ILE A 489 25.92 15.69 -22.67
N GLU A 490 25.63 16.47 -23.71
CA GLU A 490 25.28 17.87 -23.52
C GLU A 490 23.77 17.96 -23.67
N LEU A 491 23.06 18.05 -22.54
CA LEU A 491 21.62 18.28 -22.53
C LEU A 491 21.36 19.71 -23.05
N PRO A 492 20.50 19.90 -24.07
CA PRO A 492 20.25 21.23 -24.59
C PRO A 492 19.53 22.06 -23.52
N LEU A 493 20.15 23.17 -23.12
CA LEU A 493 19.46 24.25 -22.39
C LEU A 493 18.54 24.94 -23.40
N GLU A 494 17.28 25.17 -23.03
CA GLU A 494 16.27 25.72 -23.93
C GLU A 494 16.71 27.04 -24.59
N GLY A 495 16.36 27.18 -25.88
CA GLY A 495 16.52 28.43 -26.63
C GLY A 495 17.17 28.30 -28.01
N GLN A 496 17.66 27.12 -28.40
CA GLN A 496 18.10 26.88 -29.77
C GLN A 496 17.14 25.94 -30.50
N ASP A 497 16.61 26.45 -31.61
CA ASP A 497 15.91 25.71 -32.65
C ASP A 497 16.63 24.36 -32.90
N SER A 498 16.01 23.27 -32.47
CA SER A 498 16.59 21.93 -32.47
C SER A 498 16.79 21.34 -33.87
N SER A 499 16.55 22.14 -34.91
CA SER A 499 16.82 21.82 -36.31
C SER A 499 18.30 22.04 -36.71
N ASN A 500 19.11 22.74 -35.91
CA ASN A 500 20.49 23.12 -36.29
C ASN A 500 21.58 22.91 -35.23
N SER A 501 21.33 22.12 -34.17
CA SER A 501 22.35 21.83 -33.15
C SER A 501 23.59 21.11 -33.74
N PRO A 502 24.82 21.45 -33.29
CA PRO A 502 26.09 20.79 -33.68
C PRO A 502 26.08 19.26 -33.51
N PHE A 503 25.10 18.73 -32.77
CA PHE A 503 24.79 17.31 -32.60
C PHE A 503 24.56 16.58 -33.95
N PHE A 504 24.10 17.26 -35.01
CA PHE A 504 24.00 16.69 -36.37
C PHE A 504 25.31 16.71 -37.16
N GLN A 505 26.35 17.43 -36.70
CA GLN A 505 27.61 17.58 -37.43
C GLN A 505 28.77 16.74 -36.91
N ILE A 506 28.69 16.19 -35.69
CA ILE A 506 29.68 15.22 -35.18
C ILE A 506 29.38 13.81 -35.76
N PHE A 507 29.14 13.75 -37.07
CA PHE A 507 28.93 12.53 -37.84
C PHE A 507 30.06 12.26 -38.85
N ARG A 508 31.18 12.99 -38.74
CA ARG A 508 32.34 12.79 -39.61
C ARG A 508 33.65 12.97 -38.86
N LYS A 509 34.10 11.90 -38.22
CA LYS A 509 35.50 11.45 -38.18
C LYS A 509 35.67 10.47 -37.02
N ILE A 510 35.96 9.21 -37.34
CA ILE A 510 37.24 8.55 -37.04
C ILE A 510 37.12 7.11 -37.54
N LEU A 511 37.93 6.80 -38.56
CA LEU A 511 38.11 5.49 -39.18
C LEU A 511 39.00 4.60 -38.31
N GLY A 512 38.74 3.29 -38.32
CA GLY A 512 39.66 2.28 -37.77
C GLY A 512 39.18 0.84 -37.97
N ASN A 513 39.85 0.14 -38.89
CA ASN A 513 39.56 -1.21 -39.39
C ASN A 513 39.54 -2.33 -38.32
N SER A 514 38.66 -3.33 -38.51
CA SER A 514 39.04 -4.75 -38.55
C SER A 514 37.82 -5.68 -38.76
N SER A 515 38.07 -6.76 -39.48
CA SER A 515 37.15 -7.73 -40.12
C SER A 515 36.39 -8.67 -39.16
N VAL A 516 35.23 -9.17 -39.61
CA VAL A 516 34.50 -10.30 -39.01
C VAL A 516 34.18 -11.32 -40.12
N SER A 517 34.43 -12.59 -39.82
CA SER A 517 34.39 -13.74 -40.73
C SER A 517 32.99 -14.14 -41.19
N GLU A 518 32.89 -14.51 -42.47
CA GLU A 518 31.75 -15.19 -43.08
C GLU A 518 31.60 -16.62 -42.55
N ALA A 519 30.43 -16.92 -41.97
CA ALA A 519 29.70 -18.16 -42.24
C ALA A 519 28.29 -18.09 -41.65
N ARG A 520 27.29 -18.08 -42.54
CA ARG A 520 25.82 -18.12 -42.33
C ARG A 520 25.20 -16.74 -42.09
N ASN A 521 24.00 -16.51 -42.65
CA ASN A 521 23.23 -15.24 -42.67
C ASN A 521 22.82 -14.72 -41.27
N ARG A 522 23.70 -14.76 -40.28
CA ARG A 522 23.44 -14.32 -38.91
C ARG A 522 24.62 -13.52 -38.37
N ILE A 523 24.32 -12.37 -37.76
CA ILE A 523 25.29 -11.47 -37.13
C ILE A 523 24.91 -11.28 -35.67
N ILE A 524 25.90 -11.20 -34.79
CA ILE A 524 25.69 -10.91 -33.36
C ILE A 524 26.17 -9.49 -33.07
N ILE A 525 25.32 -8.67 -32.48
CA ILE A 525 25.62 -7.30 -32.06
C ILE A 525 25.60 -7.24 -30.54
N GLU A 526 26.68 -6.73 -29.94
CA GLU A 526 26.75 -6.44 -28.50
C GLU A 526 26.57 -4.94 -28.28
N VAL A 527 25.46 -4.58 -27.63
CA VAL A 527 25.04 -3.20 -27.33
C VAL A 527 26.10 -2.47 -26.50
N SER A 528 26.82 -3.18 -25.64
CA SER A 528 27.89 -2.58 -24.83
C SER A 528 29.13 -2.16 -25.64
N LYS A 529 29.23 -2.52 -26.92
CA LYS A 529 30.35 -2.18 -27.82
C LYS A 529 29.97 -1.07 -28.80
N PRO A 530 30.96 -0.36 -29.39
CA PRO A 530 30.70 0.55 -30.50
C PRO A 530 30.05 -0.18 -31.68
N PHE A 531 28.95 0.38 -32.19
CA PHE A 531 28.30 -0.11 -33.39
C PHE A 531 29.19 0.16 -34.61
N LYS A 532 29.14 -0.75 -35.58
CA LYS A 532 29.87 -0.65 -36.85
C LYS A 532 28.89 -0.87 -37.99
N GLU A 533 29.14 -0.21 -39.12
CA GLU A 533 28.42 -0.53 -40.36
C GLU A 533 28.69 -1.98 -40.76
N ILE A 534 27.67 -2.62 -41.30
CA ILE A 534 27.74 -4.03 -41.70
C ILE A 534 27.66 -4.10 -43.21
N THR A 535 28.72 -4.58 -43.84
CA THR A 535 28.73 -4.90 -45.27
C THR A 535 28.30 -6.35 -45.47
N THR A 536 27.34 -6.59 -46.36
CA THR A 536 26.84 -7.94 -46.65
C THR A 536 26.32 -8.03 -48.09
N GLU A 537 26.56 -9.18 -48.72
CA GLU A 537 25.97 -9.52 -50.03
C GLU A 537 24.67 -10.32 -49.89
N ALA A 538 24.28 -10.68 -48.66
CA ALA A 538 23.07 -11.42 -48.40
C ALA A 538 21.84 -10.54 -48.59
N LYS A 539 20.81 -11.06 -49.28
CA LYS A 539 19.52 -10.38 -49.46
C LYS A 539 18.75 -10.18 -48.15
N SER A 540 19.12 -10.93 -47.12
CA SER A 540 18.47 -10.96 -45.82
C SER A 540 19.47 -11.45 -44.77
N VAL A 541 19.53 -10.76 -43.63
CA VAL A 541 20.46 -11.03 -42.54
C VAL A 541 19.69 -11.09 -41.23
N ASP A 542 19.87 -12.18 -40.48
CA ASP A 542 19.40 -12.29 -39.11
C ASP A 542 20.38 -11.58 -38.17
N VAL A 543 19.90 -10.62 -37.39
CA VAL A 543 20.67 -9.90 -36.40
C VAL A 543 20.23 -10.37 -35.02
N LEU A 544 21.15 -11.01 -34.28
CA LEU A 544 20.97 -11.38 -32.88
C LEU A 544 21.63 -10.31 -32.01
N VAL A 545 20.88 -9.74 -31.07
CA VAL A 545 21.36 -8.62 -30.25
C VAL A 545 21.57 -9.07 -28.82
N THR A 546 22.71 -8.66 -28.28
CA THR A 546 23.21 -9.02 -26.95
C THR A 546 23.46 -7.79 -26.08
N VAL A 547 23.25 -7.94 -24.78
CA VAL A 547 23.55 -6.96 -23.73
C VAL A 547 24.36 -7.65 -22.65
N GLY A 548 25.62 -7.25 -22.47
CA GLY A 548 26.49 -7.88 -21.47
C GLY A 548 26.68 -9.39 -21.73
N GLY A 549 26.64 -9.82 -22.99
CA GLY A 549 26.68 -11.22 -23.42
C GLY A 549 25.35 -11.97 -23.43
N ILE A 550 24.24 -11.34 -23.04
CA ILE A 550 22.90 -11.96 -23.00
C ILE A 550 22.08 -11.58 -24.23
N ASN A 551 21.57 -12.58 -24.96
CA ASN A 551 20.65 -12.36 -26.07
C ASN A 551 19.31 -11.81 -25.56
N PHE A 552 18.81 -10.71 -26.12
CA PHE A 552 17.49 -10.16 -25.73
C PHE A 552 16.52 -9.99 -26.91
N CYS A 553 17.02 -9.72 -28.13
CA CYS A 553 16.18 -9.69 -29.32
C CYS A 553 16.90 -10.25 -30.55
N MET A 554 16.11 -10.67 -31.54
CA MET A 554 16.58 -11.08 -32.84
C MET A 554 15.60 -10.58 -33.90
N PHE A 555 16.11 -9.97 -34.96
CA PHE A 555 15.30 -9.50 -36.07
C PHE A 555 16.00 -9.79 -37.39
N THR A 556 15.24 -9.81 -38.47
CA THR A 556 15.78 -10.02 -39.81
C THR A 556 15.71 -8.70 -40.57
N THR A 557 16.86 -8.19 -41.01
CA THR A 557 16.93 -6.99 -41.86
C THR A 557 17.21 -7.38 -43.30
N ASN A 558 16.61 -6.62 -44.23
CA ASN A 558 16.81 -6.77 -45.66
C ASN A 558 17.58 -5.54 -46.15
N PRO A 559 18.91 -5.65 -46.35
CA PRO A 559 19.74 -4.51 -46.72
C PRO A 559 19.25 -3.90 -48.04
N LYS A 560 18.84 -2.63 -48.01
CA LYS A 560 18.46 -1.90 -49.25
C LYS A 560 19.69 -1.61 -50.14
N SER A 561 20.88 -1.63 -49.55
CA SER A 561 22.18 -1.52 -50.21
C SER A 561 23.10 -2.63 -49.68
N LYS A 562 24.32 -2.81 -50.21
CA LYS A 562 25.30 -3.76 -49.64
C LYS A 562 25.76 -3.41 -48.22
N ILE A 563 25.28 -2.30 -47.64
CA ILE A 563 25.64 -1.79 -46.33
C ILE A 563 24.37 -1.57 -45.50
N ILE A 564 24.38 -2.07 -44.25
CA ILE A 564 23.40 -1.73 -43.22
C ILE A 564 24.03 -0.63 -42.35
N LYS A 565 23.34 0.52 -42.26
CA LYS A 565 23.85 1.68 -41.51
C LYS A 565 23.68 1.49 -40.00
N VAL A 566 24.53 2.15 -39.22
CA VAL A 566 24.45 2.12 -37.75
C VAL A 566 23.12 2.67 -37.23
N ASP A 567 22.64 3.78 -37.79
CA ASP A 567 21.37 4.39 -37.34
C ASP A 567 20.17 3.49 -37.62
N GLU A 568 20.18 2.82 -38.77
CA GLU A 568 19.17 1.82 -39.14
C GLU A 568 19.20 0.63 -38.15
N LEU A 569 20.40 0.19 -37.72
CA LEU A 569 20.51 -0.85 -36.69
C LEU A 569 20.00 -0.39 -35.33
N LYS A 570 20.35 0.83 -34.89
CA LYS A 570 19.88 1.38 -33.60
C LYS A 570 18.36 1.50 -33.58
N GLU A 571 17.78 2.10 -34.62
CA GLU A 571 16.33 2.25 -34.78
C GLU A 571 15.62 0.90 -34.75
N GLN A 572 16.12 -0.09 -35.50
CA GLN A 572 15.54 -1.43 -35.51
C GLN A 572 15.67 -2.14 -34.15
N ILE A 573 16.77 -1.96 -33.43
CA ILE A 573 16.92 -2.50 -32.06
C ILE A 573 15.91 -1.87 -31.10
N GLU A 574 15.69 -0.56 -31.20
CA GLU A 574 14.73 0.16 -30.37
C GLU A 574 13.28 -0.28 -30.68
N ILE A 575 12.94 -0.46 -31.96
CA ILE A 575 11.62 -0.93 -32.41
C ILE A 575 11.38 -2.38 -31.98
N GLU A 576 12.31 -3.28 -32.28
CA GLU A 576 12.12 -4.73 -32.12
C GLU A 576 12.35 -5.19 -30.67
N GLY A 577 13.06 -4.41 -29.86
CA GLY A 577 13.50 -4.84 -28.53
C GLY A 577 13.70 -3.74 -27.49
N GLY A 578 13.29 -2.49 -27.74
CA GLY A 578 13.59 -1.37 -26.83
C GLY A 578 13.13 -1.57 -25.37
N TYR A 579 11.96 -2.17 -25.15
CA TYR A 579 11.48 -2.48 -23.80
C TYR A 579 12.30 -3.58 -23.11
N GLU A 580 12.66 -4.65 -23.82
CA GLU A 580 13.48 -5.73 -23.27
C GLU A 580 14.94 -5.29 -23.09
N LEU A 581 15.45 -4.45 -23.98
CA LEU A 581 16.74 -3.79 -23.84
C LEU A 581 16.81 -3.02 -22.50
N PHE A 582 15.77 -2.25 -22.21
CA PHE A 582 15.64 -1.51 -20.95
C PHE A 582 15.67 -2.43 -19.73
N ARG A 583 14.81 -3.46 -19.69
CA ARG A 583 14.75 -4.42 -18.59
C ARG A 583 16.06 -5.18 -18.39
N VAL A 584 16.64 -5.70 -19.46
CA VAL A 584 17.89 -6.47 -19.42
C VAL A 584 19.05 -5.59 -18.96
N CYS A 585 19.13 -4.34 -19.40
CA CYS A 585 20.14 -3.41 -18.90
C CYS A 585 20.06 -3.20 -17.38
N VAL A 586 18.86 -2.98 -16.82
CA VAL A 586 18.67 -2.87 -15.37
C VAL A 586 19.08 -4.17 -14.67
N ARG A 587 18.54 -5.30 -15.15
CA ARG A 587 18.77 -6.62 -14.57
C ARG A 587 20.25 -6.99 -14.50
N GLU A 588 20.98 -6.73 -15.58
CA GLU A 588 22.37 -7.16 -15.71
C GLU A 588 23.35 -6.16 -15.07
N ALA A 589 23.10 -4.85 -15.19
CA ALA A 589 24.11 -3.85 -14.84
C ALA A 589 23.86 -3.09 -13.52
N LEU A 590 22.61 -3.07 -13.04
CA LEU A 590 22.22 -2.23 -11.90
C LEU A 590 21.84 -3.06 -10.67
N ILE A 591 21.05 -4.13 -10.85
CA ILE A 591 20.66 -5.01 -9.74
C ILE A 591 21.86 -5.82 -9.26
N GLY A 592 22.01 -5.94 -7.93
CA GLY A 592 23.12 -6.63 -7.31
C GLY A 592 24.37 -5.78 -7.13
N GLN A 593 24.29 -4.47 -7.42
CA GLN A 593 25.44 -3.57 -7.46
C GLN A 593 25.12 -2.22 -6.82
N SER A 594 26.15 -1.57 -6.27
CA SER A 594 26.01 -0.19 -5.77
C SER A 594 25.64 0.78 -6.90
N LEU A 595 24.56 1.54 -6.67
CA LEU A 595 24.10 2.60 -7.59
C LEU A 595 24.82 3.94 -7.36
N GLN A 596 25.61 4.06 -6.28
CA GLN A 596 26.41 5.25 -5.98
C GLN A 596 27.69 5.35 -6.84
N ASN A 597 28.04 4.26 -7.54
CA ASN A 597 29.24 4.21 -8.37
C ASN A 597 29.01 4.96 -9.70
N PRO A 598 29.81 6.01 -10.01
CA PRO A 598 29.63 6.88 -11.18
C PRO A 598 29.93 6.21 -12.53
N ILE A 599 30.24 4.91 -12.57
CA ILE A 599 30.46 4.19 -13.82
C ILE A 599 29.18 4.17 -14.64
N CYS A 600 29.31 4.67 -15.87
CA CYS A 600 28.25 4.76 -16.88
C CYS A 600 27.70 3.36 -17.25
N LEU A 601 26.42 3.29 -17.63
CA LEU A 601 25.70 2.03 -17.84
C LEU A 601 26.42 1.13 -18.87
N ARG A 602 26.84 1.71 -19.99
CA ARG A 602 27.57 0.99 -21.06
C ARG A 602 28.88 0.37 -20.56
N LYS A 603 29.63 1.05 -19.70
CA LYS A 603 30.88 0.53 -19.12
C LYS A 603 30.61 -0.65 -18.19
N ARG A 604 29.56 -0.60 -17.38
CA ARG A 604 29.13 -1.73 -16.54
C ARG A 604 28.82 -2.96 -17.39
N LEU A 605 28.03 -2.78 -18.44
CA LEU A 605 27.69 -3.84 -19.39
C LEU A 605 28.91 -4.40 -20.12
N ALA A 606 29.85 -3.54 -20.53
CA ALA A 606 31.08 -3.97 -21.19
C ALA A 606 31.98 -4.80 -20.26
N ALA A 607 32.07 -4.44 -18.98
CA ALA A 607 32.80 -5.22 -17.98
C ALA A 607 32.16 -6.61 -17.79
N LEU A 608 30.83 -6.69 -17.71
CA LEU A 608 30.09 -7.95 -17.62
C LEU A 608 30.30 -8.84 -18.85
N ALA A 609 30.22 -8.27 -20.06
CA ALA A 609 30.50 -9.00 -21.30
C ALA A 609 31.93 -9.58 -21.31
N GLN A 610 32.92 -8.82 -20.83
CA GLN A 610 34.30 -9.29 -20.73
C GLN A 610 34.46 -10.40 -19.70
N GLN A 611 33.79 -10.30 -18.54
CA GLN A 611 33.81 -11.35 -17.52
C GLN A 611 33.25 -12.66 -18.08
N ARG A 612 32.04 -12.62 -18.68
CA ARG A 612 31.41 -13.81 -19.28
C ARG A 612 32.18 -14.41 -20.44
N ALA A 613 32.89 -13.58 -21.21
CA ALA A 613 33.78 -14.07 -22.26
C ALA A 613 34.99 -14.85 -21.71
N LYS A 614 35.46 -14.52 -20.49
CA LYS A 614 36.54 -15.25 -19.81
C LYS A 614 36.09 -16.55 -19.16
N ASP A 615 34.85 -16.59 -18.65
CA ASP A 615 34.33 -17.74 -17.90
C ASP A 615 34.04 -18.99 -18.78
N ASN A 616 34.28 -18.94 -20.10
CA ASN A 616 34.13 -20.04 -21.09
C ASN A 616 32.75 -20.72 -21.16
N THR A 617 31.83 -20.45 -20.24
CA THR A 617 30.47 -21.00 -20.15
C THR A 617 29.51 -20.40 -21.17
N PHE A 618 29.78 -19.18 -21.66
CA PHE A 618 28.93 -18.47 -22.65
C PHE A 618 29.27 -18.77 -24.11
N ARG A 619 30.06 -19.81 -24.42
CA ARG A 619 30.21 -20.34 -25.78
C ARG A 619 29.03 -21.23 -26.21
N ILE A 620 27.78 -20.85 -25.92
CA ILE A 620 26.63 -21.43 -26.63
C ILE A 620 26.51 -20.69 -27.96
N THR A 621 27.40 -20.97 -28.93
CA THR A 621 27.14 -20.73 -30.36
C THR A 621 28.23 -21.25 -31.32
N HIS A 622 29.41 -21.67 -30.85
CA HIS A 622 30.42 -22.25 -31.75
C HIS A 622 30.62 -23.76 -31.61
N GLY A 623 30.34 -24.36 -30.44
CA GLY A 623 30.64 -25.78 -30.18
C GLY A 623 29.62 -26.81 -30.70
N LEU A 624 28.42 -26.39 -31.13
CA LEU A 624 27.39 -27.30 -31.68
C LEU A 624 27.54 -27.57 -33.18
N LEU A 625 28.58 -27.04 -33.81
CA LEU A 625 28.78 -27.11 -35.27
C LEU A 625 29.97 -27.95 -35.71
N ASP A 626 30.73 -28.53 -34.78
CA ASP A 626 31.87 -29.37 -35.15
C ASP A 626 31.46 -30.85 -35.35
N GLN A 627 31.29 -31.16 -36.63
CA GLN A 627 31.57 -32.42 -37.33
C GLN A 627 30.79 -33.72 -37.08
N SER A 628 29.92 -33.87 -36.08
CA SER A 628 29.18 -35.15 -35.92
C SER A 628 27.69 -35.14 -36.33
N ASN A 629 27.08 -34.00 -36.62
CA ASN A 629 25.63 -33.95 -36.92
C ASN A 629 25.30 -33.48 -38.33
N LYS A 630 25.68 -34.27 -39.34
CA LYS A 630 25.16 -34.16 -40.73
C LYS A 630 23.67 -34.55 -40.88
N LYS A 631 22.96 -34.83 -39.78
CA LYS A 631 21.53 -35.24 -39.79
C LYS A 631 20.58 -34.37 -38.97
N LEU A 632 21.04 -33.32 -38.28
CA LEU A 632 20.12 -32.32 -37.71
C LEU A 632 19.71 -31.37 -38.84
N SER A 633 18.53 -31.70 -39.38
CA SER A 633 17.94 -31.16 -40.60
C SER A 633 17.69 -29.66 -40.53
N ARG A 634 17.91 -29.02 -41.68
CA ARG A 634 17.28 -27.75 -42.09
C ARG A 634 15.81 -27.69 -41.60
N ARG A 635 15.49 -26.68 -40.78
CA ARG A 635 14.19 -26.29 -40.18
C ARG A 635 14.01 -26.68 -38.70
N ASN A 636 13.91 -25.63 -37.87
CA ASN A 636 13.33 -25.55 -36.52
C ASN A 636 14.22 -25.89 -35.31
N ASP A 637 15.27 -25.10 -35.10
CA ASP A 637 16.00 -25.07 -33.82
C ASP A 637 15.60 -23.83 -33.00
N PHE A 638 15.05 -24.09 -31.80
CA PHE A 638 14.63 -23.17 -30.72
C PHE A 638 14.32 -21.71 -31.09
N ILE A 639 13.03 -21.41 -31.22
CA ILE A 639 12.51 -20.04 -31.34
C ILE A 639 12.43 -19.43 -29.93
N PHE A 640 13.40 -18.57 -29.59
CA PHE A 640 13.23 -17.55 -28.55
C PHE A 640 12.90 -16.23 -29.26
N GLY A 641 11.63 -15.84 -29.21
CA GLY A 641 11.12 -14.62 -29.83
C GLY A 641 9.60 -14.59 -29.89
N ARG A 642 9.00 -13.42 -29.63
CA ARG A 642 7.58 -13.17 -29.89
C ARG A 642 7.34 -13.12 -31.40
N LYS A 643 6.23 -13.70 -31.86
CA LYS A 643 5.64 -13.37 -33.16
C LYS A 643 4.37 -12.57 -32.89
N HIS A 644 4.26 -11.36 -33.44
CA HIS A 644 3.06 -10.54 -33.31
C HIS A 644 1.83 -11.28 -33.86
N GLY A 645 0.74 -11.27 -33.09
CA GLY A 645 -0.58 -11.78 -33.49
C GLY A 645 -1.68 -11.25 -32.57
N PRO A 646 -2.95 -11.21 -33.03
CA PRO A 646 -4.07 -10.73 -32.23
C PRO A 646 -4.30 -11.62 -30.99
N LEU A 647 -4.75 -10.98 -29.90
CA LEU A 647 -5.16 -11.65 -28.66
C LEU A 647 -6.14 -12.80 -28.98
N ASN A 648 -5.90 -13.98 -28.39
CA ASN A 648 -6.63 -15.26 -28.54
C ASN A 648 -6.22 -16.24 -29.66
N SER A 649 -5.17 -15.97 -30.45
CA SER A 649 -4.64 -17.01 -31.36
C SER A 649 -3.86 -18.10 -30.62
N SER A 650 -3.82 -19.33 -31.14
CA SER A 650 -2.96 -20.42 -30.62
C SER A 650 -1.46 -20.06 -30.59
N ALA A 651 -1.05 -19.02 -31.31
CA ALA A 651 0.29 -18.45 -31.25
C ALA A 651 0.55 -17.61 -29.97
N SER A 652 -0.49 -17.03 -29.35
CA SER A 652 -0.40 -16.24 -28.11
C SER A 652 -0.38 -17.06 -26.81
N ARG A 653 -0.70 -18.37 -26.89
CA ARG A 653 -0.78 -19.30 -25.74
C ARG A 653 0.53 -20.02 -25.43
N ARG A 654 1.67 -19.49 -25.88
CA ARG A 654 3.00 -20.06 -25.62
C ARG A 654 3.79 -19.07 -24.77
N THR A 655 3.85 -19.33 -23.48
CA THR A 655 4.76 -18.67 -22.53
C THR A 655 6.20 -18.94 -23.00
N VAL A 656 6.96 -17.89 -23.20
CA VAL A 656 8.38 -17.97 -23.61
C VAL A 656 9.22 -17.92 -22.35
N MET A 657 10.09 -18.91 -22.15
CA MET A 657 11.15 -18.78 -21.15
C MET A 657 12.08 -17.64 -21.56
N PRO A 658 12.51 -16.77 -20.64
CA PRO A 658 13.42 -15.71 -21.02
C PRO A 658 14.74 -16.36 -21.49
N SER A 659 15.31 -15.86 -22.58
CA SER A 659 16.46 -16.46 -23.29
C SER A 659 17.68 -16.69 -22.40
N ASN A 660 17.80 -15.94 -21.30
CA ASN A 660 18.83 -16.05 -20.28
C ASN A 660 18.60 -17.19 -19.27
N ALA A 661 17.40 -17.74 -19.15
CA ALA A 661 17.14 -18.95 -18.35
C ALA A 661 17.61 -20.22 -19.08
N ALA A 662 17.77 -20.17 -20.40
CA ALA A 662 18.12 -21.32 -21.22
C ALA A 662 19.47 -21.98 -20.86
N PRO A 663 20.58 -21.26 -20.61
CA PRO A 663 21.86 -21.86 -20.25
C PRO A 663 21.79 -22.62 -18.93
N GLU A 664 21.17 -22.04 -17.90
CA GLU A 664 21.05 -22.63 -16.56
C GLU A 664 20.08 -23.81 -16.56
N LEU A 665 18.98 -23.73 -17.30
CA LEU A 665 18.06 -24.86 -17.46
C LEU A 665 18.69 -26.02 -18.24
N LEU A 666 19.50 -25.72 -19.27
CA LEU A 666 20.28 -26.72 -19.99
C LEU A 666 21.35 -27.36 -19.11
N GLU A 667 21.93 -26.62 -18.18
CA GLU A 667 22.86 -27.16 -17.19
C GLU A 667 22.14 -28.03 -16.16
N LEU A 668 21.01 -27.54 -15.61
CA LEU A 668 20.14 -28.27 -14.71
C LEU A 668 19.67 -29.59 -15.34
N ALA A 669 19.32 -29.60 -16.62
CA ALA A 669 18.94 -30.81 -17.35
C ALA A 669 20.08 -31.80 -17.55
N LYS A 670 21.32 -31.31 -17.72
CA LYS A 670 22.50 -32.18 -17.77
C LYS A 670 22.76 -32.84 -16.42
N ILE A 671 22.61 -32.08 -15.34
CA ILE A 671 22.81 -32.55 -13.95
C ILE A 671 21.71 -33.54 -13.56
N THR A 672 20.45 -33.22 -13.83
CA THR A 672 19.28 -34.03 -13.45
C THR A 672 18.98 -35.17 -14.42
N LYS A 673 19.56 -35.14 -15.63
CA LYS A 673 19.23 -36.03 -16.76
C LYS A 673 17.76 -35.99 -17.19
N GLU A 674 17.03 -34.93 -16.85
CA GLU A 674 15.61 -34.78 -17.17
C GLU A 674 15.36 -33.92 -18.41
N VAL A 675 14.24 -34.19 -19.09
CA VAL A 675 13.85 -33.50 -20.33
C VAL A 675 13.04 -32.24 -19.99
N ILE A 676 13.60 -31.06 -20.28
CA ILE A 676 13.01 -29.74 -19.96
C ILE A 676 11.76 -29.43 -20.81
N ALA A 677 11.57 -30.09 -21.96
CA ALA A 677 10.36 -29.97 -22.77
C ALA A 677 10.13 -31.23 -23.62
N LYS A 678 8.97 -31.89 -23.45
CA LYS A 678 8.49 -32.93 -24.37
C LYS A 678 7.44 -32.36 -25.31
N LYS A 679 7.57 -32.68 -26.61
CA LYS A 679 6.48 -32.51 -27.59
C LYS A 679 5.24 -33.26 -27.09
N PRO A 680 4.04 -32.68 -27.09
CA PRO A 680 2.85 -33.42 -26.67
C PRO A 680 2.51 -34.45 -27.74
N LEU A 681 2.80 -35.71 -27.46
CA LEU A 681 2.17 -36.85 -28.12
C LEU A 681 1.48 -37.64 -27.01
N LYS A 682 0.14 -37.60 -27.06
CA LYS A 682 -0.86 -38.41 -26.33
C LYS A 682 -0.42 -39.06 -25.00
N TRP A 683 -1.08 -38.60 -23.93
CA TRP A 683 -1.36 -39.31 -22.67
C TRP A 683 -0.18 -40.04 -22.00
N VAL A 684 0.53 -39.36 -21.08
CA VAL A 684 1.21 -39.99 -19.94
C VAL A 684 1.29 -38.99 -18.77
N HIS A 685 0.94 -39.45 -17.58
CA HIS A 685 1.14 -38.80 -16.28
C HIS A 685 2.62 -38.45 -16.04
N SER A 686 2.94 -37.18 -15.78
CA SER A 686 4.24 -36.78 -15.22
C SER A 686 4.06 -35.74 -14.12
N SER A 687 4.69 -36.00 -12.98
CA SER A 687 4.59 -35.29 -11.70
C SER A 687 5.56 -34.12 -11.58
N ARG A 688 5.57 -33.16 -12.52
CA ARG A 688 6.25 -31.84 -12.37
C ARG A 688 5.53 -30.76 -13.18
N ILE A 689 5.26 -29.61 -12.53
CA ILE A 689 4.64 -28.41 -13.10
C ILE A 689 5.73 -27.35 -13.27
N PHE A 690 5.81 -26.71 -14.43
CA PHE A 690 6.74 -25.61 -14.70
C PHE A 690 6.08 -24.25 -14.45
N TYR A 691 6.92 -23.28 -14.07
CA TYR A 691 6.61 -21.88 -13.81
C TYR A 691 5.89 -21.19 -15.00
N VAL A 692 4.65 -20.75 -14.77
CA VAL A 692 3.85 -19.93 -15.72
C VAL A 692 3.30 -18.70 -14.98
N PRO A 693 4.03 -17.58 -14.95
CA PRO A 693 3.59 -16.37 -14.23
C PRO A 693 2.33 -15.71 -14.84
N GLU A 694 1.95 -16.08 -16.06
CA GLU A 694 0.81 -15.50 -16.79
C GLU A 694 -0.56 -16.06 -16.36
N ILE A 695 -0.62 -17.06 -15.47
CA ILE A 695 -1.89 -17.66 -14.99
C ILE A 695 -2.50 -16.89 -13.80
N PHE A 696 -1.75 -15.99 -13.15
CA PHE A 696 -2.19 -15.33 -11.91
C PHE A 696 -2.64 -13.86 -12.02
N ARG A 697 -2.75 -13.27 -13.22
CA ARG A 697 -3.51 -12.00 -13.41
C ARG A 697 -4.78 -12.26 -14.23
N GLN A 698 -5.91 -12.42 -13.53
CA GLN A 698 -7.24 -12.69 -14.07
C GLN A 698 -7.75 -11.59 -15.00
N THR A 699 -8.61 -11.93 -15.97
CA THR A 699 -9.85 -11.16 -16.16
C THR A 699 -11.03 -12.09 -16.43
N SER A 700 -11.96 -12.06 -15.48
CA SER A 700 -13.39 -12.18 -15.71
C SER A 700 -13.81 -11.65 -17.09
N THR A 701 -14.41 -12.50 -17.90
CA THR A 701 -15.24 -12.04 -19.02
C THR A 701 -16.58 -11.60 -18.43
N PHE A 702 -16.73 -10.31 -18.15
CA PHE A 702 -18.03 -9.67 -18.14
C PHE A 702 -18.04 -8.61 -19.23
N GLN A 703 -18.95 -8.78 -20.19
CA GLN A 703 -19.34 -7.73 -21.13
C GLN A 703 -20.01 -6.62 -20.31
N ILE A 704 -19.33 -5.51 -20.13
CA ILE A 704 -19.98 -4.25 -19.73
C ILE A 704 -20.45 -3.60 -21.02
N SER A 705 -21.77 -3.48 -21.18
CA SER A 705 -22.36 -2.67 -22.23
C SER A 705 -21.87 -1.24 -22.10
N ALA A 706 -21.48 -0.64 -23.22
CA ALA A 706 -21.07 0.75 -23.30
C ALA A 706 -22.21 1.69 -22.89
N THR A 707 -22.32 2.04 -21.59
CA THR A 707 -22.93 3.28 -21.08
C THR A 707 -22.86 3.35 -19.56
N ALA A 708 -21.75 3.86 -19.01
CA ALA A 708 -21.71 4.69 -17.78
C ALA A 708 -20.25 5.06 -17.47
N LYS A 709 -19.95 6.36 -17.40
CA LYS A 709 -18.70 6.88 -16.83
C LYS A 709 -18.85 6.97 -15.31
N PRO A 710 -17.89 6.46 -14.51
CA PRO A 710 -17.65 6.93 -13.15
C PRO A 710 -16.41 7.83 -13.11
N ALA A 711 -16.47 8.78 -12.17
CA ALA A 711 -15.59 9.91 -12.00
C ALA A 711 -14.19 9.53 -11.45
N LEU A 712 -13.27 10.47 -11.68
CA LEU A 712 -11.90 10.56 -11.19
C LEU A 712 -11.72 10.20 -9.70
N TYR A 713 -10.73 9.35 -9.43
CA TYR A 713 -9.81 9.51 -8.30
C TYR A 713 -8.36 9.42 -8.82
N SER A 714 -7.65 10.54 -8.69
CA SER A 714 -6.18 10.69 -8.70
C SER A 714 -5.61 10.06 -7.41
N SER A 715 -4.38 9.56 -7.29
CA SER A 715 -3.11 9.99 -7.89
C SER A 715 -2.04 8.90 -7.71
N THR A 716 -1.92 8.01 -8.69
CA THR A 716 -0.67 7.29 -8.98
C THR A 716 -0.71 7.05 -10.49
N LYS A 717 0.08 7.81 -11.26
CA LYS A 717 0.31 7.45 -12.66
C LYS A 717 1.19 6.19 -12.62
N GLU A 718 0.57 5.02 -12.57
CA GLU A 718 1.29 3.77 -12.77
C GLU A 718 1.77 3.72 -14.21
N TYR A 719 3.07 3.92 -14.41
CA TYR A 719 3.77 3.73 -15.67
C TYR A 719 3.92 2.22 -15.95
N ASN A 720 2.79 1.55 -16.16
CA ASN A 720 2.76 0.13 -16.48
C ASN A 720 3.04 -0.11 -17.97
N ARG A 721 3.18 -1.38 -18.35
CA ARG A 721 3.38 -1.84 -19.74
C ARG A 721 2.48 -1.12 -20.78
N HIS A 722 1.26 -0.75 -20.41
CA HIS A 722 0.32 -0.08 -21.31
C HIS A 722 0.72 1.37 -21.63
N HIS A 723 1.40 2.07 -20.72
CA HIS A 723 1.97 3.39 -20.97
C HIS A 723 3.07 3.32 -22.05
N PHE A 724 3.98 2.37 -21.93
CA PHE A 724 5.08 2.17 -22.88
C PHE A 724 4.60 1.64 -24.23
N GLU A 725 3.70 0.65 -24.25
CA GLU A 725 3.11 0.15 -25.51
C GLU A 725 2.37 1.28 -26.26
N ASN A 726 1.69 2.22 -25.58
CA ASN A 726 1.08 3.38 -26.24
C ASN A 726 2.10 4.43 -26.72
N LEU A 727 3.23 4.62 -26.01
CA LEU A 727 4.31 5.52 -26.43
C LEU A 727 4.93 5.08 -27.76
N PHE A 728 5.09 3.76 -27.95
CA PHE A 728 5.71 3.17 -29.15
C PHE A 728 4.71 2.81 -30.26
N ALA A 729 3.44 2.57 -29.95
CA ALA A 729 2.46 2.12 -30.94
C ALA A 729 1.67 3.22 -31.67
N LYS A 730 1.75 4.50 -31.27
CA LYS A 730 0.81 5.55 -31.75
C LYS A 730 1.42 6.84 -32.32
N LYS A 731 2.73 6.95 -32.56
CA LYS A 731 3.25 8.14 -33.26
C LYS A 731 3.30 7.92 -34.77
N GLN A 732 2.29 8.44 -35.45
CA GLN A 732 2.42 8.98 -36.80
C GLN A 732 3.49 10.09 -36.76
N ASP A 733 4.33 10.15 -37.79
CA ASP A 733 5.38 11.13 -38.05
C ASP A 733 5.22 12.47 -37.27
N PRO A 734 6.13 12.79 -36.33
CA PRO A 734 6.05 14.04 -35.58
C PRO A 734 6.50 15.28 -36.38
N TRP A 735 6.86 15.18 -37.67
CA TRP A 735 7.45 16.30 -38.43
C TRP A 735 6.87 16.60 -39.82
N ALA A 736 5.58 16.35 -40.09
CA ALA A 736 4.96 16.82 -41.33
C ALA A 736 3.64 17.59 -41.09
N TYR A 737 3.75 18.92 -41.20
CA TYR A 737 2.68 19.91 -41.23
C TYR A 737 1.72 19.77 -42.43
N THR A 738 0.46 20.20 -42.20
CA THR A 738 -0.68 20.42 -43.14
C THR A 738 -1.33 19.15 -43.70
N HIS A 739 -2.59 18.80 -43.48
CA HIS A 739 -3.82 19.53 -43.13
C HIS A 739 -4.74 18.69 -42.23
#